data_AF-M2ZQA0-F1
#
_entry.id   AF-M2ZQA0-F1
#
_cell.length_a   1.000
_cell.length_b   1.000
_cell.length_c   1.000
_cell.angle_alpha   90.00
_cell.angle_beta   90.00
_cell.angle_gamma   90.00
#
_symmetry.space_group_name_H-M   'P 1'
#
loop_
_entity.id
_entity.type
_entity.pdbx_description
1 polymer ?
#
loop_
_entity_poly.entity_id
_entity_poly.type
_entity_poly.pdbx_seq_one_letter_code
_entity_poly.pdbx_strand_id
1 'polypeptide(L)'
;MARGGSAELQRSRVTAEIRAAVQAARPQYLAAQVEELIARHVVMGVTRTTNRSRVGLFLTLVGLEVEPDSVPDHAVAVAKQAEYGKLPSLPKELSGRVKKITDAETHSWKANLEAGKPFSIVEDDRKSLNEFMKKILPDIADRARNNQQLGDIRLHVKRTTRVIDAGVRLPEHDELEKLVKQAALEQSIDLSKFRFTYRSHSFSEDIHSSVEITVHRTPRLGKSDYLGETSLTEFFLPRFSVLSEAARERITWLSTGFIAQYKTGRGENKVLSIAVAQTRSSGPDLLVKEVRDLVLAAFTKQLPGPEAARQARRILGESVHIKTYRGNREWFAAVLVDVVGTGEVSSVRREEWEEQARSTRMASRAASALAGNESAPDPVSNHAAAAGQTEDPGLTWLPRELSGRARKRTDAEIESWKGGLEAGVSFVIVEGARESLNKFIKKFLDDIADRARNNQQLGDIRLHVTKRIYRVDYGDRGPEHEVLEELVRQEALKRSIDLSEFRFTYVTHRSNSSDRSVGITVHETPERGKSHYLEETSLTEFLLRGFDVLSEAARERITWLSMGFIRRREHEDGNKILSIAMTRSPNNDADLVMRVVRDLVVAAFAEQLPGPEAEREAHAILRKSVRITLYRAGQGEYSTAVLVDVVGKGEVSSVRREERAEQALSTRMASRAASALAGNESAPDPVSN
;
A
#
# COMPACT_ATOMS: atom_id res chain seq x y z
N MET A 1 3.80 -10.29 47.71
CA MET A 1 4.92 -11.15 47.26
C MET A 1 5.37 -10.70 45.87
N ALA A 2 6.66 -10.43 45.69
CA ALA A 2 7.20 -9.69 44.55
C ALA A 2 7.26 -10.52 43.25
N ARG A 3 6.79 -9.94 42.12
CA ARG A 3 6.93 -10.46 40.75
C ARG A 3 8.36 -10.27 40.20
N GLY A 4 9.36 -10.87 40.84
CA GLY A 4 10.78 -10.81 40.44
C GLY A 4 11.21 -11.86 39.40
N GLY A 5 10.46 -12.97 39.27
CA GLY A 5 10.98 -14.20 38.63
C GLY A 5 11.24 -14.16 37.11
N SER A 6 10.64 -13.26 36.34
CA SER A 6 10.83 -13.27 34.87
C SER A 6 12.16 -12.66 34.42
N ALA A 7 12.72 -11.72 35.18
CA ALA A 7 13.92 -10.99 34.77
C ALA A 7 15.20 -11.77 35.10
N GLU A 8 15.24 -12.40 36.28
CA GLU A 8 16.36 -13.26 36.70
C GLU A 8 16.46 -14.50 35.80
N LEU A 9 15.33 -15.13 35.46
CA LEU A 9 15.30 -16.29 34.57
C LEU A 9 15.84 -15.94 33.16
N GLN A 10 15.47 -14.78 32.61
CA GLN A 10 16.00 -14.30 31.33
C GLN A 10 17.49 -13.96 31.42
N ARG A 11 17.93 -13.32 32.51
CA ARG A 11 19.34 -13.03 32.75
C ARG A 11 20.18 -14.31 32.80
N SER A 12 19.71 -15.33 33.52
CA SER A 12 20.38 -16.63 33.59
C SER A 12 20.46 -17.33 32.23
N ARG A 13 19.38 -17.30 31.44
CA ARG A 13 19.36 -17.89 30.10
C ARG A 13 20.34 -17.21 29.15
N VAL A 14 20.35 -15.88 29.12
CA VAL A 14 21.27 -15.11 28.27
C VAL A 14 22.71 -15.29 28.72
N THR A 15 22.97 -15.35 30.03
CA THR A 15 24.31 -15.67 30.56
C THR A 15 24.80 -17.03 30.07
N ALA A 16 23.93 -18.04 30.04
CA ALA A 16 24.26 -19.36 29.53
C ALA A 16 24.58 -19.34 28.03
N GLU A 17 23.82 -18.58 27.22
CA GLU A 17 24.08 -18.40 25.79
C GLU A 17 25.42 -17.69 25.53
N ILE A 18 25.75 -16.67 26.32
CA ILE A 18 27.05 -15.97 26.24
C ILE A 18 28.19 -16.91 26.62
N ARG A 19 28.03 -17.69 27.70
CA ARG A 19 29.02 -18.70 28.09
C ARG A 19 29.28 -19.72 26.99
N ALA A 20 28.22 -20.22 26.36
CA ALA A 20 28.32 -21.13 25.22
C ALA A 20 29.03 -20.47 24.02
N ALA A 21 28.71 -19.21 23.71
CA ALA A 21 29.32 -18.47 22.61
C ALA A 21 30.82 -18.19 22.86
N VAL A 22 31.20 -17.79 24.07
CA VAL A 22 32.61 -17.56 24.44
C VAL A 22 33.39 -18.88 24.38
N GLN A 23 32.84 -19.97 24.92
CA GLN A 23 33.47 -21.29 24.86
C GLN A 23 33.64 -21.77 23.40
N ALA A 24 32.65 -21.53 22.53
CA ALA A 24 32.74 -21.89 21.12
C ALA A 24 33.81 -21.06 20.38
N ALA A 25 33.95 -19.78 20.71
CA ALA A 25 34.93 -18.88 20.08
C ALA A 25 36.36 -19.04 20.65
N ARG A 26 36.49 -19.58 21.87
CA ARG A 26 37.74 -19.86 22.57
C ARG A 26 37.68 -21.25 23.23
N PRO A 27 37.73 -22.34 22.45
CA PRO A 27 37.62 -23.70 22.98
C PRO A 27 38.68 -24.05 24.03
N GLN A 28 39.83 -23.37 23.98
CA GLN A 28 40.94 -23.53 24.90
C GLN A 28 40.75 -22.85 26.27
N TYR A 29 39.71 -22.04 26.46
CA TYR A 29 39.44 -21.40 27.75
C TYR A 29 38.78 -22.40 28.69
N LEU A 30 39.27 -22.44 29.93
CA LEU A 30 38.61 -23.17 31.02
C LEU A 30 37.37 -22.40 31.50
N ALA A 31 36.41 -23.09 32.11
CA ALA A 31 35.17 -22.49 32.58
C ALA A 31 35.38 -21.25 33.46
N ALA A 32 36.39 -21.28 34.35
CA ALA A 32 36.75 -20.13 35.19
C ALA A 32 37.24 -18.92 34.39
N GLN A 33 37.98 -19.15 33.29
CA GLN A 33 38.46 -18.08 32.40
C GLN A 33 37.34 -17.50 31.54
N VAL A 34 36.35 -18.33 31.16
CA VAL A 34 35.12 -17.87 30.50
C VAL A 34 34.31 -16.98 31.44
N GLU A 35 34.14 -17.38 32.71
CA GLU A 35 33.45 -16.56 33.71
C GLU A 35 34.19 -15.25 33.98
N GLU A 36 35.52 -15.28 34.11
CA GLU A 36 36.32 -14.07 34.31
C GLU A 36 36.19 -13.12 33.10
N LEU A 37 36.21 -13.66 31.88
CA LEU A 37 36.05 -12.85 30.67
C LEU A 37 34.65 -12.23 30.60
N ILE A 38 33.60 -12.99 30.92
CA ILE A 38 32.23 -12.47 30.95
C ILE A 38 32.09 -11.41 32.04
N ALA A 39 32.58 -11.68 33.25
CA ALA A 39 32.51 -10.75 34.38
C ALA A 39 33.25 -9.43 34.11
N ARG A 40 34.42 -9.50 33.44
CA ARG A 40 35.24 -8.32 33.13
C ARG A 40 34.70 -7.49 31.96
N HIS A 41 34.04 -8.11 30.97
CA HIS A 41 33.71 -7.42 29.71
C HIS A 41 32.21 -7.35 29.40
N VAL A 42 31.34 -8.02 30.15
CA VAL A 42 29.90 -8.07 29.87
C VAL A 42 29.12 -7.49 31.04
N VAL A 43 28.57 -6.29 30.84
CA VAL A 43 27.64 -5.68 31.80
C VAL A 43 26.20 -5.96 31.35
N MET A 44 25.41 -6.56 32.24
CA MET A 44 23.98 -6.85 32.00
C MET A 44 23.09 -5.91 32.80
N GLY A 45 22.34 -5.06 32.09
CA GLY A 45 21.31 -4.20 32.68
C GLY A 45 19.90 -4.75 32.46
N VAL A 46 19.02 -4.61 33.46
CA VAL A 46 17.60 -4.93 33.34
C VAL A 46 16.81 -3.63 33.37
N THR A 47 16.12 -3.28 32.28
CA THR A 47 15.18 -2.14 32.30
C THR A 47 13.74 -2.62 32.39
N ARG A 48 12.94 -1.94 33.21
CA ARG A 48 11.49 -2.11 33.27
C ARG A 48 10.85 -0.94 32.53
N THR A 49 10.16 -1.21 31.43
CA THR A 49 9.44 -0.15 30.70
C THR A 49 8.19 0.28 31.49
N THR A 50 7.63 1.45 31.17
CA THR A 50 6.41 2.00 31.79
C THR A 50 5.21 1.03 31.72
N ASN A 51 5.23 0.10 30.77
CA ASN A 51 4.36 -1.05 30.77
C ASN A 51 5.00 -2.17 31.61
N ARG A 52 4.56 -2.34 32.86
CA ARG A 52 5.08 -3.28 33.89
C ARG A 52 5.14 -4.77 33.47
N SER A 53 4.78 -5.11 32.23
CA SER A 53 4.80 -6.44 31.62
C SER A 53 5.98 -6.67 30.66
N ARG A 54 6.76 -5.65 30.29
CA ARG A 54 7.89 -5.78 29.37
C ARG A 54 9.21 -5.43 30.07
N VAL A 55 9.98 -6.48 30.35
CA VAL A 55 11.37 -6.40 30.83
C VAL A 55 12.27 -6.49 29.60
N GLY A 56 13.16 -5.50 29.42
CA GLY A 56 14.21 -5.55 28.41
C GLY A 56 15.55 -5.82 29.07
N LEU A 57 16.28 -6.84 28.60
CA LEU A 57 17.66 -7.10 29.01
C LEU A 57 18.60 -6.40 28.03
N PHE A 58 19.53 -5.61 28.54
CA PHE A 58 20.55 -4.93 27.75
C PHE A 58 21.92 -5.51 28.09
N LEU A 59 22.71 -5.75 27.05
CA LEU A 59 24.09 -6.22 27.14
C LEU A 59 25.00 -5.12 26.64
N THR A 60 25.97 -4.72 27.45
CA THR A 60 27.03 -3.79 27.06
C THR A 60 28.36 -4.51 27.15
N LEU A 61 29.11 -4.51 26.04
CA LEU A 61 30.47 -5.01 26.00
C LEU A 61 31.43 -3.85 26.32
N VAL A 62 32.19 -3.96 27.40
CA VAL A 62 33.18 -2.97 27.81
C VAL A 62 34.51 -3.31 27.12
N GLY A 63 35.10 -2.34 26.44
CA GLY A 63 36.35 -2.52 25.69
C GLY A 63 37.56 -2.75 26.61
N LEU A 64 38.58 -3.44 26.09
CA LEU A 64 39.79 -3.91 26.79
C LEU A 64 40.73 -2.82 27.36
N GLU A 65 40.42 -1.54 27.22
CA GLU A 65 41.32 -0.42 27.58
C GLU A 65 40.81 0.49 28.71
N VAL A 66 39.69 0.17 29.35
CA VAL A 66 39.13 0.99 30.44
C VAL A 66 38.84 0.11 31.65
N GLU A 67 39.57 0.32 32.75
CA GLU A 67 39.21 -0.25 34.05
C GLU A 67 37.79 0.19 34.43
N PRO A 68 36.94 -0.71 34.92
CA PRO A 68 35.58 -0.37 35.27
C PRO A 68 35.58 0.45 36.56
N ASP A 69 35.47 1.78 36.45
CA ASP A 69 34.94 2.58 37.55
C ASP A 69 33.57 2.02 37.93
N SER A 70 33.33 1.92 39.24
CA SER A 70 32.05 1.51 39.81
C SER A 70 30.95 2.43 39.30
N VAL A 71 30.25 1.98 38.26
CA VAL A 71 29.09 2.64 37.68
C VAL A 71 27.97 2.64 38.73
N PRO A 72 27.53 3.81 39.23
CA PRO A 72 26.36 3.91 40.10
C PRO A 72 25.12 3.53 39.29
N ASP A 73 24.17 2.83 39.89
CA ASP A 73 22.85 2.44 39.32
C ASP A 73 22.40 3.39 38.21
N HIS A 74 22.77 3.06 36.96
CA HIS A 74 22.43 3.88 35.82
C HIS A 74 20.96 3.59 35.50
N ALA A 75 20.10 4.47 36.00
CA ALA A 75 19.15 5.13 35.13
C ALA A 75 19.94 5.64 33.92
N VAL A 76 20.14 4.77 32.92
CA VAL A 76 20.74 5.15 31.64
C VAL A 76 19.93 6.33 31.15
N ALA A 77 20.58 7.48 31.13
CA ALA A 77 19.99 8.75 30.77
C ALA A 77 19.16 8.56 29.50
N VAL A 78 17.89 8.94 29.62
CA VAL A 78 16.91 9.13 28.55
C VAL A 78 17.50 9.89 27.34
N ALA A 79 18.63 10.58 27.53
CA ALA A 79 19.42 11.29 26.54
C ALA A 79 19.88 10.46 25.31
N LYS A 80 20.23 9.17 25.43
CA LYS A 80 20.61 8.38 24.22
C LYS A 80 19.45 7.70 23.49
N GLN A 81 18.28 7.60 24.11
CA GLN A 81 17.03 7.32 23.39
C GLN A 81 16.45 8.59 22.74
N ALA A 82 16.78 9.77 23.27
CA ALA A 82 16.43 11.07 22.69
C ALA A 82 17.25 11.42 21.43
N GLU A 83 18.40 10.76 21.21
CA GLU A 83 19.20 10.87 19.98
C GLU A 83 18.70 10.02 18.81
N TYR A 84 17.58 9.30 18.95
CA TYR A 84 16.73 8.92 17.79
C TYR A 84 15.97 10.15 17.27
N GLY A 85 16.72 11.23 17.05
CA GLY A 85 16.28 12.41 16.34
C GLY A 85 15.65 11.96 15.03
N LYS A 86 14.41 12.40 14.80
CA LYS A 86 13.60 12.27 13.58
C LYS A 86 14.43 11.77 12.39
N LEU A 87 14.41 10.45 12.14
CA LEU A 87 14.91 9.89 10.87
C LEU A 87 14.43 10.79 9.73
N PRO A 88 15.32 11.19 8.80
CA PRO A 88 14.96 12.12 7.75
C PRO A 88 13.82 11.54 6.91
N SER A 89 12.92 12.42 6.46
CA SER A 89 11.92 12.02 5.47
C SER A 89 12.62 11.57 4.19
N LEU A 90 12.11 10.53 3.54
CA LEU A 90 12.60 10.14 2.22
C LEU A 90 12.47 11.34 1.26
N PRO A 91 13.51 11.67 0.48
CA PRO A 91 13.46 12.75 -0.50
C PRO A 91 12.28 12.60 -1.46
N LYS A 92 11.72 13.72 -1.93
CA LYS A 92 10.52 13.71 -2.79
C LYS A 92 10.74 12.91 -4.08
N GLU A 93 11.96 12.94 -4.58
CA GLU A 93 12.43 12.26 -5.78
C GLU A 93 12.33 10.73 -5.63
N LEU A 94 12.60 10.22 -4.43
CA LEU A 94 12.52 8.79 -4.10
C LEU A 94 11.12 8.39 -3.60
N SER A 95 10.34 9.35 -3.08
CA SER A 95 9.03 9.10 -2.50
C SER A 95 8.02 8.46 -3.46
N GLY A 96 8.09 8.78 -4.76
CA GLY A 96 7.19 8.19 -5.77
C GLY A 96 7.33 6.68 -5.90
N ARG A 97 8.55 6.15 -5.68
CA ARG A 97 8.87 4.72 -5.85
C ARG A 97 8.28 3.84 -4.75
N VAL A 98 8.07 4.40 -3.56
CA VAL A 98 7.60 3.66 -2.38
C VAL A 98 6.08 3.74 -2.15
N LYS A 99 5.36 4.45 -3.04
CA LYS A 99 3.89 4.65 -2.93
C LYS A 99 3.06 3.50 -3.50
N LYS A 100 3.56 2.72 -4.45
CA LYS A 100 2.82 1.61 -5.09
C LYS A 100 3.55 0.29 -4.87
N ILE A 101 2.98 -0.59 -4.06
CA ILE A 101 3.50 -1.95 -3.88
C ILE A 101 3.29 -2.72 -5.19
N THR A 102 4.32 -3.42 -5.66
CA THR A 102 4.27 -4.28 -6.86
C THR A 102 4.02 -5.74 -6.53
N ASP A 103 3.73 -6.03 -5.26
CA ASP A 103 3.57 -7.37 -4.71
C ASP A 103 2.15 -7.93 -4.96
N ALA A 104 1.87 -8.35 -6.19
CA ALA A 104 0.57 -8.92 -6.57
C ALA A 104 0.55 -10.44 -6.38
N GLU A 105 -0.33 -10.93 -5.51
CA GLU A 105 -0.65 -12.36 -5.44
C GLU A 105 -1.38 -12.80 -6.71
N THR A 106 -0.96 -13.91 -7.31
CA THR A 106 -1.57 -14.47 -8.53
C THR A 106 -2.35 -15.73 -8.24
N HIS A 107 -1.88 -16.52 -7.28
CA HIS A 107 -2.44 -17.80 -6.92
C HIS A 107 -2.26 -18.03 -5.43
N SER A 108 -3.23 -18.66 -4.80
CA SER A 108 -3.15 -19.14 -3.43
C SER A 108 -3.81 -20.50 -3.28
N TRP A 109 -3.28 -21.27 -2.34
CA TRP A 109 -3.85 -22.50 -1.84
C TRP A 109 -3.72 -22.50 -0.31
N LYS A 110 -4.70 -23.08 0.37
CA LYS A 110 -4.74 -23.16 1.83
C LYS A 110 -5.36 -24.49 2.26
N ALA A 111 -4.82 -25.07 3.31
CA ALA A 111 -5.35 -26.27 3.95
C ALA A 111 -5.32 -26.16 5.48
N ASN A 112 -6.22 -26.90 6.12
CA ASN A 112 -6.18 -27.07 7.57
C ASN A 112 -5.28 -28.26 7.92
N LEU A 113 -4.55 -28.15 9.03
CA LEU A 113 -3.79 -29.27 9.57
C LEU A 113 -4.68 -30.07 10.53
N GLU A 114 -4.60 -31.41 10.45
CA GLU A 114 -5.31 -32.27 11.40
C GLU A 114 -4.86 -32.02 12.84
N ALA A 115 -5.82 -31.91 13.76
CA ALA A 115 -5.54 -31.68 15.17
C ALA A 115 -4.72 -32.85 15.76
N GLY A 116 -3.66 -32.51 16.50
CA GLY A 116 -2.81 -33.48 17.19
C GLY A 116 -1.77 -34.19 16.31
N LYS A 117 -1.71 -33.93 14.99
CA LYS A 117 -0.68 -34.45 14.10
C LYS A 117 0.38 -33.38 13.76
N PRO A 118 1.67 -33.73 13.61
CA PRO A 118 2.73 -32.76 13.36
C PRO A 118 2.61 -32.06 12.00
N PHE A 119 2.20 -32.79 10.97
CA PHE A 119 1.83 -32.28 9.64
C PHE A 119 1.01 -33.35 8.91
N SER A 120 -0.31 -33.20 8.91
CA SER A 120 -1.22 -34.06 8.14
C SER A 120 -2.26 -33.16 7.48
N ILE A 121 -2.25 -33.16 6.15
CA ILE A 121 -3.22 -32.45 5.33
C ILE A 121 -4.38 -33.42 5.08
N VAL A 122 -5.62 -32.96 5.23
CA VAL A 122 -6.82 -33.76 4.97
C VAL A 122 -6.84 -34.22 3.50
N GLU A 123 -7.39 -35.39 3.20
CA GLU A 123 -7.33 -35.98 1.85
C GLU A 123 -7.90 -35.04 0.75
N ASP A 124 -9.02 -34.37 1.02
CA ASP A 124 -9.61 -33.39 0.10
C ASP A 124 -8.68 -32.19 -0.15
N ASP A 125 -7.99 -31.73 0.89
CA ASP A 125 -6.99 -30.67 0.80
C ASP A 125 -5.76 -31.14 -0.01
N ARG A 126 -5.42 -32.43 0.04
CA ARG A 126 -4.34 -33.00 -0.77
C ARG A 126 -4.70 -33.04 -2.25
N LYS A 127 -5.96 -33.37 -2.60
CA LYS A 127 -6.45 -33.31 -3.98
C LYS A 127 -6.40 -31.88 -4.52
N SER A 128 -6.89 -30.91 -3.74
CA SER A 128 -6.85 -29.50 -4.14
C SER A 128 -5.43 -28.94 -4.26
N LEU A 129 -4.47 -29.43 -3.44
CA LEU A 129 -3.05 -29.10 -3.57
C LEU A 129 -2.50 -29.55 -4.93
N ASN A 130 -2.82 -30.77 -5.36
CA ASN A 130 -2.36 -31.30 -6.65
C ASN A 130 -2.93 -30.48 -7.83
N GLU A 131 -4.19 -30.06 -7.75
CA GLU A 131 -4.80 -29.17 -8.76
C GLU A 131 -4.13 -27.79 -8.77
N PHE A 132 -3.82 -27.24 -7.59
CA PHE A 132 -3.06 -26.01 -7.46
C PHE A 132 -1.66 -26.13 -8.09
N MET A 133 -0.93 -27.22 -7.84
CA MET A 133 0.38 -27.47 -8.46
C MET A 133 0.30 -27.57 -9.98
N LYS A 134 -0.71 -28.26 -10.52
CA LYS A 134 -0.95 -28.33 -11.98
C LYS A 134 -1.17 -26.95 -12.60
N LYS A 135 -1.73 -26.00 -11.84
CA LYS A 135 -1.97 -24.63 -12.30
C LYS A 135 -0.69 -23.78 -12.32
N ILE A 136 0.16 -23.88 -11.30
CA ILE A 136 1.31 -22.97 -11.15
C ILE A 136 2.60 -23.48 -11.81
N LEU A 137 2.80 -24.81 -11.88
CA LEU A 137 4.03 -25.39 -12.39
C LEU A 137 4.32 -25.08 -13.87
N PRO A 138 3.33 -24.98 -14.78
CA PRO A 138 3.60 -24.58 -16.17
C PRO A 138 4.29 -23.21 -16.31
N ASP A 139 3.87 -22.18 -15.57
CA ASP A 139 4.52 -20.86 -15.60
C ASP A 139 5.92 -20.91 -14.97
N ILE A 140 6.10 -21.71 -13.90
CA ILE A 140 7.41 -21.92 -13.28
C ILE A 140 8.38 -22.62 -14.27
N ALA A 141 7.92 -23.66 -14.95
CA ALA A 141 8.70 -24.38 -15.95
C ALA A 141 9.06 -23.49 -17.13
N ASP A 142 8.11 -22.68 -17.60
CA ASP A 142 8.35 -21.70 -18.67
C ASP A 142 9.44 -20.69 -18.27
N ARG A 143 9.31 -20.06 -17.10
CA ARG A 143 10.32 -19.13 -16.58
C ARG A 143 11.69 -19.80 -16.40
N ALA A 144 11.70 -21.01 -15.85
CA ALA A 144 12.94 -21.77 -15.62
C ALA A 144 13.68 -22.08 -16.93
N ARG A 145 12.95 -22.45 -18.00
CA ARG A 145 13.51 -22.69 -19.35
C ARG A 145 14.07 -21.42 -19.98
N ASN A 146 13.39 -20.30 -19.77
CA ASN A 146 13.78 -18.99 -20.31
C ASN A 146 14.80 -18.24 -19.42
N ASN A 147 15.36 -18.88 -18.38
CA ASN A 147 16.26 -18.26 -17.40
C ASN A 147 15.72 -16.97 -16.75
N GLN A 148 14.40 -16.87 -16.67
CA GLN A 148 13.70 -15.78 -15.99
C GLN A 148 13.59 -16.07 -14.50
N GLN A 149 13.43 -15.02 -13.70
CA GLN A 149 13.11 -15.16 -12.28
C GLN A 149 11.79 -15.92 -12.12
N LEU A 150 11.80 -16.93 -11.24
CA LEU A 150 10.58 -17.65 -10.86
C LEU A 150 9.60 -16.72 -10.12
N GLY A 151 8.34 -17.12 -10.03
CA GLY A 151 7.39 -16.46 -9.14
C GLY A 151 7.86 -16.50 -7.69
N ASP A 152 7.51 -15.50 -6.89
CA ASP A 152 7.82 -15.50 -5.45
C ASP A 152 6.84 -16.44 -4.74
N ILE A 153 7.32 -17.64 -4.42
CA ILE A 153 6.54 -18.66 -3.73
C ILE A 153 6.71 -18.46 -2.22
N ARG A 154 5.59 -18.18 -1.55
CA ARG A 154 5.56 -17.97 -0.11
C ARG A 154 4.86 -19.13 0.58
N LEU A 155 5.52 -19.65 1.60
CA LEU A 155 5.02 -20.74 2.42
C LEU A 155 4.57 -20.16 3.75
N HIS A 156 3.30 -20.33 4.07
CA HIS A 156 2.66 -19.73 5.23
C HIS A 156 2.27 -20.82 6.22
N VAL A 157 2.63 -20.63 7.48
CA VAL A 157 2.20 -21.48 8.59
C VAL A 157 1.48 -20.62 9.62
N LYS A 158 0.24 -20.99 9.94
CA LYS A 158 -0.60 -20.31 10.93
C LYS A 158 -0.78 -21.25 12.12
N ARG A 159 -0.33 -20.84 13.30
CA ARG A 159 -0.42 -21.62 14.55
C ARG A 159 -0.99 -20.82 15.71
N THR A 160 -1.65 -21.51 16.62
CA THR A 160 -2.15 -20.96 17.89
C THR A 160 -1.04 -21.03 18.95
N THR A 161 -0.11 -20.09 18.91
CA THR A 161 0.96 -19.97 19.91
C THR A 161 1.22 -18.51 20.26
N ARG A 162 1.62 -18.23 21.50
CA ARG A 162 1.69 -16.85 22.02
C ARG A 162 2.85 -16.02 21.47
N VAL A 163 3.90 -16.62 20.92
CA VAL A 163 5.04 -15.91 20.33
C VAL A 163 5.69 -16.81 19.28
N ILE A 164 5.47 -16.53 17.98
CA ILE A 164 6.37 -16.98 16.91
C ILE A 164 6.87 -15.73 16.23
N ASP A 165 8.19 -15.57 16.19
CA ASP A 165 8.81 -14.47 15.45
C ASP A 165 8.55 -14.63 13.95
N ALA A 166 8.18 -13.50 13.35
CA ALA A 166 8.03 -13.32 11.92
C ALA A 166 9.28 -13.85 11.16
N GLY A 167 9.08 -14.79 10.23
CA GLY A 167 10.16 -15.34 9.40
C GLY A 167 10.90 -16.54 9.97
N VAL A 168 10.57 -17.00 11.18
CA VAL A 168 11.10 -18.26 11.71
C VAL A 168 10.58 -19.41 10.87
N ARG A 169 11.51 -20.18 10.30
CA ARG A 169 11.24 -21.44 9.61
C ARG A 169 10.75 -22.47 10.62
N LEU A 170 9.68 -23.18 10.27
CA LEU A 170 8.99 -24.16 11.11
C LEU A 170 9.00 -25.51 10.39
N PRO A 171 8.88 -26.64 11.09
CA PRO A 171 8.84 -27.96 10.43
C PRO A 171 7.79 -28.06 9.32
N GLU A 172 6.63 -27.42 9.45
CA GLU A 172 5.61 -27.44 8.39
C GLU A 172 6.03 -26.67 7.13
N HIS A 173 6.91 -25.68 7.27
CA HIS A 173 7.50 -25.06 6.09
C HIS A 173 8.36 -26.06 5.31
N ASP A 174 9.08 -26.95 6.00
CA ASP A 174 9.89 -27.99 5.37
C ASP A 174 9.01 -28.97 4.60
N GLU A 175 7.86 -29.35 5.17
CA GLU A 175 6.91 -30.24 4.52
C GLU A 175 6.25 -29.59 3.30
N LEU A 176 5.83 -28.32 3.40
CA LEU A 176 5.32 -27.58 2.23
C LEU A 176 6.38 -27.44 1.14
N GLU A 177 7.62 -27.15 1.50
CA GLU A 177 8.74 -27.06 0.55
C GLU A 177 8.98 -28.40 -0.16
N LYS A 178 8.96 -29.52 0.57
CA LYS A 178 9.08 -30.87 -0.01
C LYS A 178 7.97 -31.14 -1.00
N LEU A 179 6.72 -30.80 -0.67
CA LEU A 179 5.57 -31.00 -1.57
C LEU A 179 5.72 -30.20 -2.86
N VAL A 180 6.09 -28.92 -2.78
CA VAL A 180 6.34 -28.08 -3.98
C VAL A 180 7.48 -28.67 -4.82
N LYS A 181 8.61 -29.02 -4.19
CA LYS A 181 9.78 -29.56 -4.88
C LYS A 181 9.50 -30.91 -5.51
N GLN A 182 8.73 -31.78 -4.86
CA GLN A 182 8.35 -33.07 -5.41
C GLN A 182 7.50 -32.89 -6.68
N ALA A 183 6.47 -32.03 -6.62
CA ALA A 183 5.62 -31.75 -7.78
C ALA A 183 6.42 -31.09 -8.92
N ALA A 184 7.40 -30.24 -8.60
CA ALA A 184 8.30 -29.64 -9.59
C ALA A 184 9.27 -30.66 -10.21
N LEU A 185 9.78 -31.60 -9.42
CA LEU A 185 10.66 -32.67 -9.88
C LEU A 185 9.94 -33.62 -10.86
N GLU A 186 8.67 -33.92 -10.61
CA GLU A 186 7.81 -34.70 -11.52
C GLU A 186 7.68 -34.05 -12.91
N GLN A 187 7.88 -32.72 -13.01
CA GLN A 187 7.90 -31.98 -14.26
C GLN A 187 9.32 -31.66 -14.77
N SER A 188 10.35 -32.32 -14.24
CA SER A 188 11.76 -32.11 -14.60
C SER A 188 12.25 -30.66 -14.44
N ILE A 189 11.69 -29.91 -13.48
CA ILE A 189 12.11 -28.53 -13.20
C ILE A 189 13.34 -28.55 -12.28
N ASP A 190 14.37 -27.75 -12.60
CA ASP A 190 15.58 -27.62 -11.80
C ASP A 190 15.29 -27.03 -10.40
N LEU A 191 15.38 -27.90 -9.38
CA LEU A 191 15.13 -27.54 -7.99
C LEU A 191 16.13 -26.52 -7.43
N SER A 192 17.32 -26.40 -8.03
CA SER A 192 18.33 -25.43 -7.59
C SER A 192 17.90 -23.98 -7.82
N LYS A 193 16.90 -23.76 -8.68
CA LYS A 193 16.30 -22.45 -8.96
C LYS A 193 15.22 -22.03 -7.97
N PHE A 194 14.68 -22.96 -7.17
CA PHE A 194 13.62 -22.65 -6.21
C PHE A 194 14.16 -21.92 -4.98
N ARG A 195 13.48 -20.85 -4.61
CA ARG A 195 13.66 -20.12 -3.34
C ARG A 195 12.28 -19.90 -2.74
N PHE A 196 12.17 -20.03 -1.43
CA PHE A 196 10.89 -19.96 -0.72
C PHE A 196 10.94 -18.88 0.36
N THR A 197 9.93 -18.03 0.36
CA THR A 197 9.73 -17.03 1.41
C THR A 197 8.91 -17.65 2.54
N TYR A 198 9.47 -17.79 3.75
CA TYR A 198 8.78 -18.41 4.89
C TYR A 198 8.00 -17.39 5.73
N ARG A 199 6.76 -17.71 6.10
CA ARG A 199 5.88 -16.83 6.88
C ARG A 199 5.15 -17.57 7.99
N SER A 200 5.62 -17.34 9.20
CA SER A 200 4.94 -17.76 10.42
C SER A 200 3.96 -16.71 10.92
N HIS A 201 2.74 -17.12 11.21
CA HIS A 201 1.69 -16.27 11.80
C HIS A 201 1.26 -16.86 13.15
N SER A 202 1.17 -15.99 14.16
CA SER A 202 0.55 -16.31 15.45
C SER A 202 -0.84 -15.70 15.55
N PHE A 203 -1.79 -16.46 16.09
CA PHE A 203 -3.15 -15.99 16.37
C PHE A 203 -3.51 -16.25 17.83
N SER A 204 -4.29 -15.33 18.42
CA SER A 204 -4.91 -15.50 19.73
C SER A 204 -6.28 -16.17 19.56
N GLU A 205 -6.41 -17.39 20.08
CA GLU A 205 -7.64 -18.18 20.28
C GLU A 205 -8.43 -18.63 19.01
N ASP A 206 -8.98 -19.84 19.11
CA ASP A 206 -9.98 -20.54 18.26
C ASP A 206 -9.75 -20.76 16.76
N ILE A 207 -8.55 -20.50 16.22
CA ILE A 207 -8.23 -20.84 14.82
C ILE A 207 -7.42 -22.15 14.76
N HIS A 208 -7.91 -23.14 14.01
CA HIS A 208 -7.15 -24.36 13.73
C HIS A 208 -5.82 -24.05 13.03
N SER A 209 -4.77 -24.81 13.36
CA SER A 209 -3.50 -24.71 12.63
C SER A 209 -3.74 -24.91 11.14
N SER A 210 -3.19 -24.04 10.31
CA SER A 210 -3.40 -24.10 8.86
C SER A 210 -2.13 -23.72 8.11
N VAL A 211 -2.01 -24.23 6.90
CA VAL A 211 -0.90 -23.96 5.98
C VAL A 211 -1.43 -23.31 4.71
N GLU A 212 -0.60 -22.51 4.08
CA GLU A 212 -0.96 -21.81 2.85
C GLU A 212 0.28 -21.65 1.95
N ILE A 213 0.07 -21.77 0.64
CA ILE A 213 1.07 -21.51 -0.38
C ILE A 213 0.52 -20.37 -1.24
N THR A 214 1.25 -19.27 -1.34
CA THR A 214 0.90 -18.17 -2.26
C THR A 214 2.00 -17.97 -3.28
N VAL A 215 1.60 -17.61 -4.50
CA VAL A 215 2.53 -17.30 -5.60
C VAL A 215 2.31 -15.85 -6.01
N HIS A 216 3.35 -15.04 -5.83
CA HIS A 216 3.34 -13.62 -6.17
C HIS A 216 4.05 -13.37 -7.49
N ARG A 217 3.50 -12.44 -8.29
CA ARG A 217 4.01 -12.11 -9.61
C ARG A 217 5.39 -11.45 -9.49
N THR A 218 6.35 -11.97 -10.24
CA THR A 218 7.66 -11.33 -10.48
C THR A 218 7.77 -10.89 -11.93
N PRO A 219 8.53 -9.81 -12.23
CA PRO A 219 8.84 -9.44 -13.62
C PRO A 219 9.43 -10.63 -14.38
N ARG A 220 9.13 -10.76 -15.68
CA ARG A 220 9.70 -11.80 -16.55
C ARG A 220 11.11 -11.43 -17.01
N LEU A 221 11.95 -11.07 -16.04
CA LEU A 221 13.36 -10.71 -16.21
C LEU A 221 14.23 -11.76 -15.52
N GLY A 222 15.38 -12.06 -16.10
CA GLY A 222 16.37 -13.00 -15.58
C GLY A 222 17.57 -12.31 -14.94
N LYS A 223 18.50 -13.12 -14.41
CA LYS A 223 19.73 -12.62 -13.79
C LYS A 223 20.50 -11.64 -14.66
N SER A 224 20.61 -11.90 -15.97
CA SER A 224 21.34 -11.04 -16.92
C SER A 224 20.80 -9.62 -16.98
N ASP A 225 19.48 -9.46 -16.91
CA ASP A 225 18.82 -8.15 -16.97
C ASP A 225 19.18 -7.33 -15.74
N TYR A 226 19.08 -7.94 -14.55
CA TYR A 226 19.38 -7.26 -13.29
C TYR A 226 20.88 -6.98 -13.07
N LEU A 227 21.80 -7.70 -13.71
CA LEU A 227 23.23 -7.41 -13.65
C LEU A 227 23.59 -6.07 -14.32
N GLY A 228 22.79 -5.61 -15.29
CA GLY A 228 22.96 -4.32 -15.96
C GLY A 228 22.11 -3.20 -15.37
N GLU A 229 21.22 -3.52 -14.43
CA GLU A 229 20.25 -2.59 -13.88
C GLU A 229 20.92 -1.54 -12.99
N THR A 230 20.39 -0.31 -13.03
CA THR A 230 20.95 0.82 -12.26
C THR A 230 20.06 1.25 -11.13
N SER A 231 18.81 0.79 -11.10
CA SER A 231 17.82 1.16 -10.09
C SER A 231 16.88 0.00 -9.79
N LEU A 232 16.67 -0.27 -8.50
CA LEU A 232 15.75 -1.30 -8.03
C LEU A 232 14.95 -0.78 -6.84
N THR A 233 13.67 -1.13 -6.78
CA THR A 233 12.81 -0.85 -5.61
C THR A 233 12.19 -2.15 -5.14
N GLU A 234 12.53 -2.56 -3.93
CA GLU A 234 12.01 -3.77 -3.31
C GLU A 234 11.21 -3.45 -2.06
N PHE A 235 10.09 -4.14 -1.89
CA PHE A 235 9.23 -3.92 -0.74
C PHE A 235 9.48 -4.98 0.33
N PHE A 236 9.48 -4.55 1.60
CA PHE A 236 9.39 -5.49 2.71
C PHE A 236 7.99 -6.06 2.78
N LEU A 237 7.88 -7.31 3.22
CA LEU A 237 6.58 -7.99 3.33
C LEU A 237 5.66 -7.24 4.30
N PRO A 238 4.36 -7.04 3.97
CA PRO A 238 3.47 -6.25 4.82
C PRO A 238 3.36 -6.80 6.25
N ARG A 239 3.72 -5.98 7.24
CA ARG A 239 3.80 -6.28 8.70
C ARG A 239 5.01 -7.08 9.16
N PHE A 240 5.90 -7.45 8.25
CA PHE A 240 7.11 -8.18 8.56
C PHE A 240 8.31 -7.31 8.14
N SER A 241 9.34 -7.26 8.97
CA SER A 241 10.57 -6.54 8.67
C SER A 241 11.54 -7.45 7.90
N VAL A 242 11.07 -8.07 6.81
CA VAL A 242 11.84 -9.02 6.00
C VAL A 242 11.53 -8.88 4.51
N LEU A 243 12.52 -9.11 3.67
CA LEU A 243 12.37 -9.18 2.21
C LEU A 243 11.87 -10.56 1.77
N SER A 244 11.09 -10.62 0.68
CA SER A 244 10.85 -11.91 0.00
C SER A 244 12.12 -12.43 -0.65
N GLU A 245 12.21 -13.74 -0.86
CA GLU A 245 13.37 -14.35 -1.53
C GLU A 245 13.57 -13.80 -2.95
N ALA A 246 12.49 -13.53 -3.69
CA ALA A 246 12.60 -12.90 -5.01
C ALA A 246 13.20 -11.49 -4.94
N ALA A 247 12.85 -10.70 -3.92
CA ALA A 247 13.45 -9.39 -3.69
C ALA A 247 14.93 -9.49 -3.28
N ARG A 248 15.27 -10.42 -2.38
CA ARG A 248 16.67 -10.71 -2.01
C ARG A 248 17.51 -11.05 -3.24
N GLU A 249 16.96 -11.87 -4.13
CA GLU A 249 17.64 -12.29 -5.35
C GLU A 249 17.89 -11.13 -6.31
N ARG A 250 16.91 -10.26 -6.55
CA ARG A 250 17.08 -9.08 -7.42
C ARG A 250 18.12 -8.09 -6.86
N ILE A 251 18.08 -7.81 -5.55
CA ILE A 251 19.10 -6.99 -4.88
C ILE A 251 20.49 -7.62 -5.02
N THR A 252 20.58 -8.95 -4.86
CA THR A 252 21.83 -9.70 -5.02
C THR A 252 22.35 -9.61 -6.45
N TRP A 253 21.50 -9.74 -7.46
CA TRP A 253 21.91 -9.65 -8.87
C TRP A 253 22.37 -8.24 -9.23
N LEU A 254 21.63 -7.19 -8.87
CA LEU A 254 22.08 -5.81 -9.10
C LEU A 254 23.42 -5.53 -8.40
N SER A 255 23.55 -5.94 -7.13
CA SER A 255 24.80 -5.79 -6.38
C SER A 255 25.97 -6.56 -7.01
N THR A 256 25.68 -7.73 -7.60
CA THR A 256 26.66 -8.53 -8.36
C THR A 256 27.10 -7.80 -9.62
N GLY A 257 26.17 -7.17 -10.34
CA GLY A 257 26.46 -6.34 -11.51
C GLY A 257 27.35 -5.15 -11.16
N PHE A 258 27.00 -4.44 -10.08
CA PHE A 258 27.77 -3.31 -9.57
C PHE A 258 29.23 -3.70 -9.26
N ILE A 259 29.47 -4.76 -8.47
CA ILE A 259 30.84 -5.15 -8.11
C ILE A 259 31.63 -5.67 -9.31
N ALA A 260 30.97 -6.30 -10.30
CA ALA A 260 31.63 -6.71 -11.53
C ALA A 260 32.09 -5.49 -12.36
N GLN A 261 31.28 -4.44 -12.43
CA GLN A 261 31.65 -3.18 -13.09
C GLN A 261 32.74 -2.43 -12.32
N TYR A 262 32.67 -2.42 -10.98
CA TYR A 262 33.68 -1.80 -10.11
C TYR A 262 35.09 -2.38 -10.37
N LYS A 263 35.20 -3.71 -10.50
CA LYS A 263 36.48 -4.38 -10.76
C LYS A 263 37.10 -4.09 -12.12
N THR A 264 36.28 -3.78 -13.12
CA THR A 264 36.74 -3.60 -14.50
C THR A 264 37.08 -2.14 -14.81
N GLY A 265 37.17 -1.27 -13.80
CA GLY A 265 37.39 0.17 -13.95
C GLY A 265 36.18 0.94 -14.46
N ARG A 266 35.15 0.27 -15.00
CA ARG A 266 33.92 0.88 -15.53
C ARG A 266 33.01 1.51 -14.46
N GLY A 267 33.32 1.28 -13.18
CA GLY A 267 32.58 1.79 -12.03
C GLY A 267 33.38 2.68 -11.07
N GLU A 268 34.59 3.12 -11.42
CA GLU A 268 35.51 3.85 -10.52
C GLU A 268 34.93 5.15 -9.93
N ASN A 269 33.90 5.72 -10.58
CA ASN A 269 33.19 6.91 -10.11
C ASN A 269 31.72 6.63 -9.78
N LYS A 270 31.36 5.39 -9.42
CA LYS A 270 29.98 5.03 -9.08
C LYS A 270 29.89 4.44 -7.67
N VAL A 271 28.84 4.82 -6.95
CA VAL A 271 28.52 4.29 -5.62
C VAL A 271 27.15 3.62 -5.65
N LEU A 272 26.99 2.59 -4.83
CA LEU A 272 25.72 1.94 -4.59
C LEU A 272 24.99 2.68 -3.47
N SER A 273 24.04 3.52 -3.84
CA SER A 273 23.18 4.25 -2.91
C SER A 273 21.98 3.39 -2.53
N ILE A 274 21.84 3.09 -1.24
CA ILE A 274 20.76 2.27 -0.71
C ILE A 274 19.94 3.12 0.27
N ALA A 275 18.68 3.37 -0.08
CA ALA A 275 17.73 4.01 0.80
C ALA A 275 16.80 2.95 1.41
N VAL A 276 16.86 2.79 2.74
CA VAL A 276 15.94 1.91 3.49
C VAL A 276 14.82 2.78 4.06
N ALA A 277 13.66 2.76 3.40
CA ALA A 277 12.47 3.48 3.83
C ALA A 277 11.61 2.59 4.74
N GLN A 278 11.28 3.08 5.93
CA GLN A 278 10.46 2.33 6.88
C GLN A 278 9.33 3.17 7.49
N THR A 279 8.16 2.57 7.68
CA THR A 279 6.99 3.27 8.24
C THR A 279 6.95 3.29 9.77
N ARG A 280 7.73 2.42 10.43
CA ARG A 280 7.79 2.29 11.89
C ARG A 280 9.14 2.79 12.42
N SER A 281 9.15 3.30 13.64
CA SER A 281 10.36 3.78 14.32
C SER A 281 11.24 2.65 14.87
N SER A 282 10.70 1.43 14.99
CA SER A 282 11.40 0.26 15.54
C SER A 282 11.84 -0.69 14.42
N GLY A 283 13.08 -1.19 14.51
CA GLY A 283 13.64 -2.18 13.58
C GLY A 283 14.46 -1.69 12.35
N PRO A 284 14.85 -0.40 12.17
CA PRO A 284 15.66 0.00 11.01
C PRO A 284 16.98 -0.77 10.91
N ASP A 285 17.62 -1.00 12.04
CA ASP A 285 18.94 -1.61 12.09
C ASP A 285 18.93 -3.06 11.61
N LEU A 286 17.81 -3.78 11.84
CA LEU A 286 17.62 -5.14 11.32
C LEU A 286 17.46 -5.13 9.80
N LEU A 287 16.72 -4.17 9.26
CA LEU A 287 16.52 -4.01 7.81
C LEU A 287 17.82 -3.61 7.11
N VAL A 288 18.55 -2.65 7.69
CA VAL A 288 19.86 -2.23 7.19
C VAL A 288 20.83 -3.40 7.24
N LYS A 289 20.86 -4.15 8.34
CA LYS A 289 21.72 -5.33 8.49
C LYS A 289 21.39 -6.36 7.40
N GLU A 290 20.12 -6.69 7.20
CA GLU A 290 19.68 -7.63 6.17
C GLU A 290 20.16 -7.22 4.76
N VAL A 291 19.94 -5.96 4.37
CA VAL A 291 20.37 -5.47 3.05
C VAL A 291 21.89 -5.45 2.94
N ARG A 292 22.59 -5.01 4.00
CA ARG A 292 24.05 -5.00 4.05
C ARG A 292 24.64 -6.39 3.89
N ASP A 293 24.05 -7.40 4.55
CA ASP A 293 24.48 -8.79 4.47
C ASP A 293 24.27 -9.37 3.07
N LEU A 294 23.18 -9.01 2.37
CA LEU A 294 22.94 -9.40 0.98
C LEU A 294 24.00 -8.81 0.03
N VAL A 295 24.28 -7.51 0.14
CA VAL A 295 25.30 -6.83 -0.68
C VAL A 295 26.69 -7.41 -0.39
N LEU A 296 27.03 -7.60 0.89
CA LEU A 296 28.31 -8.19 1.29
C LEU A 296 28.48 -9.61 0.75
N ALA A 297 27.43 -10.43 0.79
CA ALA A 297 27.44 -11.78 0.24
C ALA A 297 27.63 -11.76 -1.28
N ALA A 298 26.97 -10.84 -1.99
CA ALA A 298 27.15 -10.66 -3.43
C ALA A 298 28.60 -10.27 -3.79
N PHE A 299 29.18 -9.33 -3.04
CA PHE A 299 30.57 -8.87 -3.26
C PHE A 299 31.57 -9.98 -2.98
N THR A 300 31.40 -10.68 -1.87
CA THR A 300 32.29 -11.79 -1.46
C THR A 300 32.29 -12.91 -2.50
N LYS A 301 31.13 -13.25 -3.08
CA LYS A 301 31.04 -14.26 -4.14
C LYS A 301 31.77 -13.87 -5.42
N GLN A 302 31.91 -12.58 -5.69
CA GLN A 302 32.58 -12.11 -6.89
C GLN A 302 34.09 -12.02 -6.67
N LEU A 303 34.56 -11.58 -5.51
CA LEU A 303 35.99 -11.31 -5.27
C LEU A 303 36.82 -12.61 -5.16
N PRO A 304 37.99 -12.70 -5.83
CA PRO A 304 38.83 -13.89 -5.78
C PRO A 304 39.66 -13.97 -4.49
N GLY A 305 40.03 -15.20 -4.11
CA GLY A 305 41.06 -15.48 -3.10
C GLY A 305 40.59 -15.45 -1.63
N PRO A 306 41.47 -15.84 -0.70
CA PRO A 306 41.14 -15.99 0.73
C PRO A 306 40.84 -14.64 1.42
N GLU A 307 41.25 -13.52 0.83
CA GLU A 307 40.97 -12.18 1.36
C GLU A 307 39.66 -11.55 0.85
N ALA A 308 38.90 -12.27 0.01
CA ALA A 308 37.67 -11.78 -0.63
C ALA A 308 36.70 -11.13 0.37
N ALA A 309 36.51 -11.74 1.55
CA ALA A 309 35.62 -11.20 2.58
C ALA A 309 36.14 -9.90 3.21
N ARG A 310 37.47 -9.71 3.31
CA ARG A 310 38.08 -8.48 3.83
C ARG A 310 37.96 -7.36 2.78
N GLN A 311 38.25 -7.67 1.52
CA GLN A 311 38.11 -6.74 0.42
C GLN A 311 36.65 -6.33 0.19
N ALA A 312 35.70 -7.28 0.28
CA ALA A 312 34.27 -6.99 0.18
C ALA A 312 33.80 -6.00 1.25
N ARG A 313 34.25 -6.16 2.50
CA ARG A 313 33.94 -5.21 3.59
C ARG A 313 34.54 -3.83 3.36
N ARG A 314 35.76 -3.75 2.79
CA ARG A 314 36.41 -2.49 2.43
C ARG A 314 35.59 -1.74 1.37
N ILE A 315 35.28 -2.41 0.25
CA ILE A 315 34.48 -1.83 -0.85
C ILE A 315 33.08 -1.46 -0.35
N LEU A 316 32.47 -2.26 0.52
CA LEU A 316 31.19 -1.92 1.12
C LEU A 316 31.26 -0.69 2.04
N GLY A 317 32.41 -0.41 2.66
CA GLY A 317 32.61 0.81 3.45
C GLY A 317 32.88 2.05 2.59
N GLU A 318 33.56 1.89 1.45
CA GLU A 318 34.01 3.00 0.59
C GLU A 318 32.98 3.37 -0.50
N SER A 319 32.24 2.39 -1.02
CA SER A 319 31.47 2.54 -2.27
C SER A 319 29.98 2.21 -2.12
N VAL A 320 29.51 1.91 -0.90
CA VAL A 320 28.09 1.64 -0.61
C VAL A 320 27.58 2.60 0.47
N HIS A 321 26.57 3.38 0.13
CA HIS A 321 25.96 4.36 1.03
C HIS A 321 24.58 3.90 1.44
N ILE A 322 24.43 3.39 2.67
CA ILE A 322 23.13 2.99 3.21
C ILE A 322 22.59 4.12 4.09
N LYS A 323 21.43 4.68 3.72
CA LYS A 323 20.70 5.67 4.52
C LYS A 323 19.33 5.16 4.89
N THR A 324 18.95 5.33 6.15
CA THR A 324 17.60 5.02 6.64
C THR A 324 16.73 6.26 6.58
N TYR A 325 15.50 6.08 6.11
CA TYR A 325 14.53 7.14 6.00
C TYR A 325 13.26 6.77 6.74
N ARG A 326 12.63 7.77 7.35
CA ARG A 326 11.29 7.62 7.88
C ARG A 326 10.30 7.77 6.74
N GLY A 327 9.51 6.73 6.57
CA GLY A 327 8.38 6.72 5.68
C GLY A 327 7.21 7.51 6.24
N ASN A 328 6.52 8.26 5.38
CA ASN A 328 5.16 8.68 5.70
C ASN A 328 4.23 7.46 5.76
N ARG A 329 3.09 7.57 6.42
CA ARG A 329 2.07 6.51 6.53
C ARG A 329 1.53 6.02 5.19
N GLU A 330 1.66 6.85 4.15
CA GLU A 330 1.28 6.54 2.77
C GLU A 330 2.31 5.69 2.02
N TRP A 331 3.49 5.44 2.60
CA TRP A 331 4.56 4.70 1.93
C TRP A 331 4.61 3.27 2.43
N PHE A 332 5.02 2.35 1.56
CA PHE A 332 5.36 1.00 1.98
C PHE A 332 6.80 0.99 2.48
N ALA A 333 7.09 0.10 3.44
CA ALA A 333 8.46 -0.15 3.82
C ALA A 333 9.18 -0.78 2.61
N ALA A 334 10.31 -0.20 2.21
CA ALA A 334 11.01 -0.56 1.00
C ALA A 334 12.52 -0.32 1.09
N VAL A 335 13.25 -1.00 0.22
CA VAL A 335 14.66 -0.79 -0.07
C VAL A 335 14.74 -0.27 -1.50
N LEU A 336 15.32 0.92 -1.66
CA LEU A 336 15.66 1.46 -2.96
C LEU A 336 17.17 1.29 -3.12
N VAL A 337 17.60 0.68 -4.21
CA VAL A 337 19.00 0.46 -4.54
C VAL A 337 19.29 1.14 -5.87
N ASP A 338 20.19 2.11 -5.87
CA ASP A 338 20.55 2.89 -7.04
C ASP A 338 22.08 2.91 -7.23
N VAL A 339 22.54 2.84 -8.47
CA VAL A 339 23.94 3.05 -8.84
C VAL A 339 24.10 4.48 -9.34
N VAL A 340 24.78 5.33 -8.58
CA VAL A 340 24.89 6.78 -8.84
C VAL A 340 26.34 7.23 -8.97
N GLY A 341 26.60 8.34 -9.67
CA GLY A 341 27.94 8.91 -9.78
C GLY A 341 28.47 9.47 -8.45
N THR A 342 29.78 9.40 -8.22
CA THR A 342 30.45 10.07 -7.09
C THR A 342 30.30 11.59 -7.23
N GLY A 343 29.53 12.22 -6.32
CA GLY A 343 29.30 13.67 -6.29
C GLY A 343 27.93 14.15 -6.81
N GLU A 344 27.14 13.28 -7.44
CA GLU A 344 25.77 13.61 -7.86
C GLU A 344 24.76 13.23 -6.76
N VAL A 345 24.40 14.19 -5.90
CA VAL A 345 23.23 14.03 -5.02
C VAL A 345 21.97 14.52 -5.74
N SER A 346 21.29 13.57 -6.40
CA SER A 346 19.84 13.47 -6.66
C SER A 346 19.08 14.54 -7.48
N SER A 347 19.62 15.70 -7.85
CA SER A 347 18.77 16.79 -8.39
C SER A 347 18.62 16.86 -9.92
N VAL A 348 19.44 16.16 -10.71
CA VAL A 348 19.49 16.37 -12.18
C VAL A 348 19.29 15.05 -12.91
N ARG A 349 18.05 14.60 -13.10
CA ARG A 349 17.75 13.56 -14.13
C ARG A 349 16.27 13.31 -14.44
N ARG A 350 15.36 14.20 -14.05
CA ARG A 350 13.92 14.02 -14.26
C ARG A 350 13.54 13.74 -15.73
N GLU A 351 14.24 14.36 -16.68
CA GLU A 351 13.96 14.21 -18.12
C GLU A 351 14.43 12.87 -18.68
N GLU A 352 15.66 12.43 -18.39
CA GLU A 352 16.15 11.11 -18.84
C GLU A 352 15.33 9.96 -18.22
N TRP A 353 14.85 10.11 -16.98
CA TRP A 353 14.02 9.10 -16.32
C TRP A 353 12.61 8.99 -16.90
N GLU A 354 11.99 10.11 -17.27
CA GLU A 354 10.68 10.10 -17.94
C GLU A 354 10.77 9.55 -19.37
N GLU A 355 11.92 9.71 -20.03
CA GLU A 355 12.18 9.16 -21.36
C GLU A 355 12.46 7.65 -21.33
N GLN A 356 13.20 7.17 -20.33
CA GLN A 356 13.47 5.75 -20.17
C GLN A 356 12.22 4.96 -19.71
N ALA A 357 11.42 5.54 -18.80
CA ALA A 357 10.12 4.96 -18.43
C ALA A 357 9.11 4.98 -19.59
N ARG A 358 9.20 5.94 -20.52
CA ARG A 358 8.44 5.94 -21.77
C ARG A 358 8.92 4.84 -22.72
N SER A 359 10.23 4.65 -22.86
CA SER A 359 10.83 3.60 -23.69
C SER A 359 10.44 2.19 -23.20
N THR A 360 10.50 1.92 -21.90
CA THR A 360 10.09 0.62 -21.32
C THR A 360 8.59 0.35 -21.48
N ARG A 361 7.73 1.39 -21.38
CA ARG A 361 6.29 1.27 -21.65
C ARG A 361 5.99 1.03 -23.13
N MET A 362 6.75 1.66 -24.03
CA MET A 362 6.64 1.44 -25.47
C MET A 362 7.07 0.02 -25.85
N ALA A 363 8.17 -0.49 -25.29
CA ALA A 363 8.62 -1.87 -25.49
C ALA A 363 7.60 -2.89 -24.94
N SER A 364 7.01 -2.62 -23.77
CA SER A 364 5.98 -3.47 -23.17
C SER A 364 4.67 -3.45 -23.96
N ARG A 365 4.27 -2.29 -24.53
CA ARG A 365 3.12 -2.18 -25.43
C ARG A 365 3.36 -2.86 -26.77
N ALA A 366 4.56 -2.76 -27.34
CA ALA A 366 4.93 -3.47 -28.57
C ALA A 366 4.92 -4.99 -28.36
N ALA A 367 5.41 -5.47 -27.22
CA ALA A 367 5.34 -6.89 -26.85
C ALA A 367 3.90 -7.37 -26.58
N SER A 368 3.04 -6.52 -26.00
CA SER A 368 1.63 -6.84 -25.74
C SER A 368 0.77 -6.78 -27.01
N ALA A 369 1.13 -5.95 -27.99
CA ALA A 369 0.45 -5.89 -29.29
C ALA A 369 0.75 -7.12 -30.18
N LEU A 370 1.91 -7.77 -29.98
CA LEU A 370 2.28 -9.02 -30.67
C LEU A 370 1.69 -10.27 -30.00
N ALA A 371 1.34 -10.18 -28.73
CA ALA A 371 0.68 -11.24 -27.97
C ALA A 371 -0.81 -10.90 -27.82
N GLY A 372 -1.60 -11.09 -28.88
CA GLY A 372 -3.03 -10.80 -28.88
C GLY A 372 -3.76 -11.43 -27.69
N ASN A 373 -4.07 -10.62 -26.68
CA ASN A 373 -4.97 -10.96 -25.59
C ASN A 373 -5.52 -9.69 -24.93
N GLU A 374 -6.83 -9.71 -24.70
CA GLU A 374 -7.64 -8.64 -24.13
C GLU A 374 -7.15 -8.22 -22.72
N SER A 375 -7.07 -6.92 -22.49
CA SER A 375 -6.44 -6.32 -21.29
C SER A 375 -7.48 -5.98 -20.21
N ALA A 376 -7.22 -6.44 -18.98
CA ALA A 376 -7.87 -5.99 -17.74
C ALA A 376 -7.10 -4.79 -17.11
N PRO A 377 -7.75 -3.84 -16.41
CA PRO A 377 -7.10 -2.65 -15.87
C PRO A 377 -6.43 -2.86 -14.49
N ASP A 378 -5.36 -2.10 -14.26
CA ASP A 378 -4.46 -2.10 -13.09
C ASP A 378 -5.11 -1.57 -11.79
N PRO A 379 -4.77 -2.11 -10.60
CA PRO A 379 -5.36 -1.69 -9.32
C PRO A 379 -4.66 -0.46 -8.73
N VAL A 380 -5.47 0.50 -8.26
CA VAL A 380 -5.08 1.71 -7.53
C VAL A 380 -5.50 1.54 -6.08
N SER A 381 -4.71 2.05 -5.13
CA SER A 381 -4.88 1.63 -3.75
C SER A 381 -4.50 2.73 -2.76
N ASN A 382 -5.50 3.20 -1.99
CA ASN A 382 -5.41 4.19 -0.91
C ASN A 382 -5.46 3.54 0.47
N HIS A 383 -4.92 4.20 1.49
CA HIS A 383 -5.22 3.91 2.90
C HIS A 383 -4.97 5.13 3.80
N ALA A 384 -6.00 5.53 4.54
CA ALA A 384 -5.96 6.48 5.65
C ALA A 384 -6.38 5.80 6.97
N ALA A 385 -5.67 6.10 8.08
CA ALA A 385 -6.22 6.22 9.44
C ALA A 385 -5.21 6.79 10.48
N ALA A 386 -5.53 7.98 10.99
CA ALA A 386 -5.37 8.51 12.36
C ALA A 386 -3.99 8.55 13.07
N ALA A 387 -3.30 9.70 13.01
CA ALA A 387 -2.58 10.34 14.14
C ALA A 387 -2.10 11.74 13.74
N GLY A 388 -2.36 12.71 14.62
CA GLY A 388 -1.72 14.03 14.65
C GLY A 388 -2.20 14.99 13.55
N GLN A 389 -3.21 15.79 13.86
CA GLN A 389 -3.60 16.94 13.05
C GLN A 389 -2.43 17.94 12.98
N THR A 390 -1.65 17.89 11.90
CA THR A 390 -0.85 19.02 11.44
C THR A 390 -1.66 19.74 10.38
N GLU A 391 -2.05 20.97 10.68
CA GLU A 391 -2.77 21.84 9.75
C GLU A 391 -1.98 21.99 8.45
N ASP A 392 -2.57 21.64 7.31
CA ASP A 392 -1.99 21.82 5.97
C ASP A 392 -2.23 23.28 5.53
N PRO A 393 -1.26 24.20 5.68
CA PRO A 393 -1.52 25.65 5.61
C PRO A 393 -1.75 26.17 4.18
N GLY A 394 -1.74 25.31 3.15
CA GLY A 394 -1.78 25.72 1.74
C GLY A 394 -3.13 25.67 1.04
N LEU A 395 -4.18 25.08 1.63
CA LEU A 395 -5.49 24.94 0.97
C LEU A 395 -6.44 26.08 1.33
N THR A 396 -7.05 26.68 0.31
CA THR A 396 -8.12 27.69 0.48
C THR A 396 -9.41 27.03 0.96
N TRP A 397 -10.18 27.79 1.74
CA TRP A 397 -11.54 27.41 2.11
C TRP A 397 -12.44 27.44 0.90
N LEU A 398 -13.46 26.56 0.89
CA LEU A 398 -14.48 26.60 -0.14
C LEU A 398 -15.23 27.94 -0.07
N PRO A 399 -15.31 28.71 -1.17
CA PRO A 399 -16.04 29.98 -1.21
C PRO A 399 -17.47 29.85 -0.71
N ARG A 400 -18.01 30.91 -0.11
CA ARG A 400 -19.30 30.89 0.57
C ARG A 400 -20.45 30.48 -0.36
N GLU A 401 -20.39 30.88 -1.63
CA GLU A 401 -21.35 30.57 -2.68
C GLU A 401 -21.41 29.07 -2.97
N LEU A 402 -20.25 28.40 -2.97
CA LEU A 402 -20.13 26.96 -3.18
C LEU A 402 -20.43 26.17 -1.90
N SER A 403 -20.15 26.77 -0.73
CA SER A 403 -20.36 26.17 0.58
C SER A 403 -21.82 25.78 0.85
N GLY A 404 -22.77 26.59 0.36
CA GLY A 404 -24.20 26.30 0.50
C GLY A 404 -24.64 25.04 -0.24
N ARG A 405 -24.03 24.75 -1.39
CA ARG A 405 -24.30 23.53 -2.19
C ARG A 405 -23.70 22.29 -1.55
N ALA A 406 -22.48 22.40 -1.01
CA ALA A 406 -21.81 21.30 -0.31
C ALA A 406 -22.46 20.90 1.04
N ARG A 407 -23.36 21.73 1.59
CA ARG A 407 -24.10 21.44 2.84
C ARG A 407 -25.38 20.63 2.63
N LYS A 408 -26.02 20.73 1.46
CA LYS A 408 -27.29 20.05 1.17
C LYS A 408 -27.02 18.63 0.68
N ARG A 409 -26.91 17.68 1.61
CA ARG A 409 -26.72 16.27 1.26
C ARG A 409 -28.02 15.68 0.70
N THR A 410 -27.94 15.08 -0.50
CA THR A 410 -29.08 14.48 -1.22
C THR A 410 -28.95 12.97 -1.39
N ASP A 411 -27.91 12.34 -0.83
CA ASP A 411 -27.71 10.89 -0.90
C ASP A 411 -28.56 10.15 0.15
N ALA A 412 -29.87 10.05 -0.08
CA ALA A 412 -30.81 9.35 0.78
C ALA A 412 -30.89 7.86 0.39
N GLU A 413 -30.64 6.98 1.35
CA GLU A 413 -30.95 5.55 1.21
C GLU A 413 -32.48 5.39 1.27
N ILE A 414 -33.08 4.82 0.22
CA ILE A 414 -34.51 4.55 0.15
C ILE A 414 -34.80 3.17 0.73
N GLU A 415 -34.01 2.18 0.30
CA GLU A 415 -34.19 0.79 0.71
C GLU A 415 -32.84 0.10 0.94
N SER A 416 -32.84 -0.87 1.86
CA SER A 416 -31.68 -1.71 2.07
C SER A 416 -32.05 -3.14 2.43
N TRP A 417 -31.17 -4.05 2.03
CA TRP A 417 -31.20 -5.45 2.37
C TRP A 417 -29.80 -5.90 2.79
N LYS A 418 -29.75 -6.83 3.75
CA LYS A 418 -28.51 -7.41 4.24
C LYS A 418 -28.73 -8.89 4.59
N GLY A 419 -27.79 -9.74 4.19
CA GLY A 419 -27.81 -11.18 4.48
C GLY A 419 -26.43 -11.70 4.91
N GLY A 420 -26.43 -12.70 5.79
CA GLY A 420 -25.21 -13.43 6.16
C GLY A 420 -24.76 -14.38 5.04
N LEU A 421 -23.46 -14.60 4.95
CA LEU A 421 -22.88 -15.68 4.15
C LEU A 421 -22.57 -16.88 5.07
N GLU A 422 -22.72 -18.09 4.55
CA GLU A 422 -22.37 -19.30 5.31
C GLU A 422 -20.89 -19.34 5.69
N ALA A 423 -20.60 -19.72 6.93
CA ALA A 423 -19.24 -19.81 7.44
C ALA A 423 -18.52 -21.02 6.82
N GLY A 424 -17.28 -20.81 6.35
CA GLY A 424 -16.44 -21.89 5.82
C GLY A 424 -16.76 -22.33 4.38
N VAL A 425 -17.86 -21.88 3.79
CA VAL A 425 -18.22 -22.17 2.39
C VAL A 425 -17.99 -20.93 1.51
N SER A 426 -17.48 -21.14 0.31
CA SER A 426 -17.35 -20.06 -0.66
C SER A 426 -18.73 -19.68 -1.22
N PHE A 427 -19.27 -18.57 -0.71
CA PHE A 427 -20.31 -17.74 -1.33
C PHE A 427 -21.73 -18.32 -1.40
N VAL A 428 -22.14 -19.06 -0.37
CA VAL A 428 -23.55 -19.45 -0.20
C VAL A 428 -24.26 -18.42 0.68
N ILE A 429 -25.25 -17.73 0.11
CA ILE A 429 -26.20 -16.93 0.88
C ILE A 429 -27.09 -17.91 1.61
N VAL A 430 -27.17 -17.78 2.94
CA VAL A 430 -28.01 -18.64 3.80
C VAL A 430 -29.41 -18.74 3.20
N GLU A 431 -29.96 -19.96 3.11
CA GLU A 431 -31.21 -20.25 2.38
C GLU A 431 -32.37 -19.29 2.70
N GLY A 432 -32.62 -19.03 4.00
CA GLY A 432 -33.64 -18.05 4.42
C GLY A 432 -33.35 -16.61 4.02
N ALA A 433 -32.07 -16.23 3.86
CA ALA A 433 -31.68 -14.92 3.35
C ALA A 433 -31.86 -14.82 1.82
N ARG A 434 -31.81 -15.93 1.08
CA ARG A 434 -31.97 -15.96 -0.37
C ARG A 434 -33.38 -15.59 -0.82
N GLU A 435 -34.41 -16.09 -0.14
CA GLU A 435 -35.80 -15.74 -0.43
C GLU A 435 -36.08 -14.26 -0.15
N SER A 436 -35.58 -13.77 0.99
CA SER A 436 -35.69 -12.35 1.36
C SER A 436 -34.97 -11.45 0.35
N LEU A 437 -33.80 -11.84 -0.14
CA LEU A 437 -33.08 -11.12 -1.19
C LEU A 437 -33.90 -11.04 -2.47
N ASN A 438 -34.46 -12.15 -2.94
CA ASN A 438 -35.26 -12.17 -4.17
C ASN A 438 -36.51 -11.28 -4.04
N LYS A 439 -37.16 -11.27 -2.87
CA LYS A 439 -38.30 -10.37 -2.60
C LYS A 439 -37.86 -8.91 -2.63
N PHE A 440 -36.70 -8.58 -2.06
CA PHE A 440 -36.13 -7.24 -2.09
C PHE A 440 -35.81 -6.78 -3.51
N ILE A 441 -35.14 -7.62 -4.30
CA ILE A 441 -34.78 -7.32 -5.70
C ILE A 441 -36.03 -7.02 -6.53
N LYS A 442 -37.07 -7.86 -6.40
CA LYS A 442 -38.36 -7.64 -7.09
C LYS A 442 -39.01 -6.31 -6.75
N LYS A 443 -38.85 -5.83 -5.51
CA LYS A 443 -39.46 -4.57 -5.07
C LYS A 443 -38.83 -3.36 -5.77
N PHE A 444 -37.51 -3.23 -5.75
CA PHE A 444 -36.86 -2.06 -6.35
C PHE A 444 -36.80 -2.13 -7.89
N LEU A 445 -36.86 -3.32 -8.49
CA LEU A 445 -36.90 -3.45 -9.96
C LEU A 445 -38.18 -2.84 -10.58
N ASP A 446 -39.28 -2.75 -9.81
CA ASP A 446 -40.49 -2.06 -10.27
C ASP A 446 -40.22 -0.56 -10.46
N ASP A 447 -39.54 0.10 -9.52
CA ASP A 447 -39.12 1.51 -9.62
C ASP A 447 -38.14 1.74 -10.79
N ILE A 448 -37.19 0.83 -11.00
CA ILE A 448 -36.25 0.89 -12.13
C ILE A 448 -36.99 0.82 -13.47
N ALA A 449 -37.99 -0.06 -13.59
CA ALA A 449 -38.80 -0.16 -14.80
C ALA A 449 -39.59 1.12 -15.05
N ASP A 450 -40.17 1.72 -14.01
CA ASP A 450 -40.86 3.01 -14.10
C ASP A 450 -39.93 4.12 -14.58
N ARG A 451 -38.75 4.25 -13.97
CA ARG A 451 -37.75 5.25 -14.37
C ARG A 451 -37.28 5.06 -15.81
N ALA A 452 -36.99 3.81 -16.21
CA ALA A 452 -36.60 3.49 -17.58
C ALA A 452 -37.68 3.91 -18.60
N ARG A 453 -38.96 3.62 -18.32
CA ARG A 453 -40.10 4.04 -19.16
C ARG A 453 -40.22 5.55 -19.30
N ASN A 454 -39.86 6.28 -18.25
CA ASN A 454 -39.93 7.74 -18.20
C ASN A 454 -38.65 8.45 -18.69
N ASN A 455 -37.67 7.71 -19.24
CA ASN A 455 -36.35 8.24 -19.60
C ASN A 455 -35.64 8.97 -18.46
N GLN A 456 -35.91 8.56 -17.21
CA GLN A 456 -35.27 9.10 -16.02
C GLN A 456 -33.98 8.33 -15.71
N GLN A 457 -33.07 8.95 -14.97
CA GLN A 457 -31.93 8.23 -14.43
C GLN A 457 -32.40 7.08 -13.54
N LEU A 458 -31.82 5.89 -13.74
CA LEU A 458 -32.08 4.72 -12.92
C LEU A 458 -31.60 4.97 -11.47
N GLY A 459 -32.14 4.22 -10.52
CA GLY A 459 -31.73 4.31 -9.11
C GLY A 459 -30.25 3.93 -8.91
N ASP A 460 -29.60 4.51 -7.90
CA ASP A 460 -28.21 4.14 -7.54
C ASP A 460 -28.22 2.88 -6.67
N ILE A 461 -27.88 1.75 -7.28
CA ILE A 461 -27.81 0.46 -6.60
C ILE A 461 -26.38 0.22 -6.14
N ARG A 462 -26.22 0.03 -4.82
CA ARG A 462 -24.92 -0.25 -4.21
C ARG A 462 -24.88 -1.67 -3.69
N LEU A 463 -23.87 -2.41 -4.11
CA LEU A 463 -23.63 -3.79 -3.68
C LEU A 463 -22.58 -3.76 -2.57
N HIS A 464 -22.97 -4.25 -1.41
CA HIS A 464 -22.17 -4.20 -0.19
C HIS A 464 -21.60 -5.56 0.16
N VAL A 465 -20.32 -5.60 0.51
CA VAL A 465 -19.67 -6.81 1.02
C VAL A 465 -18.92 -6.47 2.29
N THR A 466 -19.36 -7.01 3.41
CA THR A 466 -18.68 -6.87 4.71
C THR A 466 -17.85 -8.12 4.96
N LYS A 467 -16.53 -7.97 5.07
CA LYS A 467 -15.62 -9.10 5.33
C LYS A 467 -14.38 -8.68 6.11
N ARG A 468 -13.69 -9.66 6.70
CA ARG A 468 -12.41 -9.44 7.37
C ARG A 468 -11.31 -9.27 6.33
N ILE A 469 -11.03 -8.02 5.98
CA ILE A 469 -9.97 -7.65 5.04
C ILE A 469 -9.04 -6.62 5.66
N TYR A 470 -7.77 -6.70 5.27
CA TYR A 470 -6.74 -5.78 5.73
C TYR A 470 -6.77 -4.45 4.99
N ARG A 471 -7.34 -4.44 3.79
CA ARG A 471 -7.59 -3.27 2.97
C ARG A 471 -9.02 -3.25 2.49
N VAL A 472 -9.60 -2.06 2.42
CA VAL A 472 -10.95 -1.89 1.90
C VAL A 472 -10.83 -1.35 0.50
N ASP A 473 -11.18 -2.19 -0.47
CA ASP A 473 -11.22 -1.83 -1.88
C ASP A 473 -12.65 -1.35 -2.18
N TYR A 474 -12.77 -0.09 -2.60
CA TYR A 474 -14.03 0.58 -2.92
C TYR A 474 -14.08 0.83 -4.42
N GLY A 475 -15.24 0.60 -5.05
CA GLY A 475 -15.37 0.66 -6.50
C GLY A 475 -14.82 -0.56 -7.23
N ASP A 476 -14.05 -1.43 -6.56
CA ASP A 476 -13.55 -2.67 -7.13
C ASP A 476 -14.59 -3.78 -7.02
N ARG A 477 -14.93 -4.33 -8.19
CA ARG A 477 -15.80 -5.50 -8.31
C ARG A 477 -15.06 -6.73 -7.79
N GLY A 478 -15.64 -7.37 -6.78
CA GLY A 478 -15.11 -8.60 -6.20
C GLY A 478 -16.04 -9.78 -6.52
N PRO A 479 -15.61 -11.04 -6.28
CA PRO A 479 -16.43 -12.21 -6.53
C PRO A 479 -17.80 -12.16 -5.81
N GLU A 480 -17.84 -11.62 -4.59
CA GLU A 480 -19.11 -11.46 -3.86
C GLU A 480 -20.05 -10.43 -4.50
N HIS A 481 -19.48 -9.35 -5.07
CA HIS A 481 -20.24 -8.35 -5.80
C HIS A 481 -20.82 -8.94 -7.09
N GLU A 482 -20.02 -9.74 -7.80
CA GLU A 482 -20.44 -10.42 -9.04
C GLU A 482 -21.63 -11.34 -8.83
N VAL A 483 -21.65 -12.11 -7.73
CA VAL A 483 -22.81 -12.94 -7.39
C VAL A 483 -24.05 -12.08 -7.16
N LEU A 484 -23.95 -11.01 -6.35
CA LEU A 484 -25.10 -10.13 -6.13
C LEU A 484 -25.59 -9.46 -7.42
N GLU A 485 -24.65 -9.00 -8.26
CA GLU A 485 -24.94 -8.37 -9.54
C GLU A 485 -25.67 -9.32 -10.48
N GLU A 486 -25.16 -10.55 -10.64
CA GLU A 486 -25.78 -11.57 -11.49
C GLU A 486 -27.21 -11.87 -11.05
N LEU A 487 -27.44 -11.91 -9.73
CA LEU A 487 -28.78 -12.12 -9.18
C LEU A 487 -29.74 -10.98 -9.51
N VAL A 488 -29.28 -9.73 -9.43
CA VAL A 488 -30.09 -8.57 -9.82
C VAL A 488 -30.36 -8.61 -11.32
N ARG A 489 -29.34 -8.86 -12.15
CA ARG A 489 -29.44 -8.92 -13.61
C ARG A 489 -30.39 -10.04 -14.07
N GLN A 490 -30.32 -11.22 -13.48
CA GLN A 490 -31.21 -12.33 -13.80
C GLN A 490 -32.67 -12.02 -13.46
N GLU A 491 -32.95 -11.41 -12.30
CA GLU A 491 -34.32 -11.02 -11.95
C GLU A 491 -34.83 -9.87 -12.82
N ALA A 492 -33.96 -8.94 -13.23
CA ALA A 492 -34.29 -7.88 -14.19
C ALA A 492 -34.64 -8.47 -15.57
N LEU A 493 -33.85 -9.43 -16.05
CA LEU A 493 -34.07 -10.10 -17.33
C LEU A 493 -35.39 -10.86 -17.36
N LYS A 494 -35.78 -11.53 -16.26
CA LYS A 494 -37.09 -12.19 -16.12
C LYS A 494 -38.27 -11.23 -16.30
N ARG A 495 -38.03 -9.93 -16.13
CA ARG A 495 -39.01 -8.84 -16.26
C ARG A 495 -38.79 -8.00 -17.52
N SER A 496 -37.92 -8.45 -18.43
CA SER A 496 -37.56 -7.74 -19.65
C SER A 496 -37.00 -6.33 -19.41
N ILE A 497 -36.33 -6.12 -18.27
CA ILE A 497 -35.58 -4.90 -17.96
C ILE A 497 -34.15 -5.12 -18.43
N ASP A 498 -33.70 -4.36 -19.42
CA ASP A 498 -32.31 -4.39 -19.87
C ASP A 498 -31.44 -3.56 -18.95
N LEU A 499 -30.57 -4.24 -18.20
CA LEU A 499 -29.57 -3.61 -17.35
C LEU A 499 -28.16 -3.71 -17.94
N SER A 500 -27.97 -4.19 -19.17
CA SER A 500 -26.64 -4.46 -19.75
C SER A 500 -25.66 -3.29 -19.65
N GLU A 501 -26.13 -2.07 -19.85
CA GLU A 501 -25.34 -0.84 -19.70
C GLU A 501 -25.35 -0.24 -18.29
N PHE A 502 -26.22 -0.73 -17.40
CA PHE A 502 -26.32 -0.27 -16.01
C PHE A 502 -25.09 -0.69 -15.20
N ARG A 503 -24.57 0.25 -14.41
CA ARG A 503 -23.38 0.07 -13.56
C ARG A 503 -23.75 0.11 -12.09
N PHE A 504 -23.30 -0.91 -11.36
CA PHE A 504 -23.48 -1.00 -9.92
C PHE A 504 -22.33 -0.32 -9.16
N THR A 505 -22.66 0.34 -8.05
CA THR A 505 -21.65 0.88 -7.13
C THR A 505 -21.17 -0.24 -6.19
N TYR A 506 -19.88 -0.57 -6.20
CA TYR A 506 -19.32 -1.62 -5.33
C TYR A 506 -18.74 -1.05 -4.03
N VAL A 507 -19.18 -1.58 -2.89
CA VAL A 507 -18.77 -1.08 -1.57
C VAL A 507 -18.37 -2.24 -0.66
N THR A 508 -17.07 -2.46 -0.52
CA THR A 508 -16.58 -3.39 0.48
C THR A 508 -16.49 -2.70 1.84
N HIS A 509 -16.91 -3.33 2.93
CA HIS A 509 -16.75 -2.85 4.29
C HIS A 509 -15.78 -3.76 5.05
N ARG A 510 -14.89 -3.15 5.85
CA ARG A 510 -14.05 -3.91 6.78
C ARG A 510 -14.86 -4.32 8.00
N SER A 511 -14.87 -5.60 8.27
CA SER A 511 -15.30 -6.15 9.56
C SER A 511 -14.10 -6.59 10.39
N ASN A 512 -14.19 -6.39 11.70
CA ASN A 512 -13.29 -7.03 12.66
C ASN A 512 -13.82 -8.42 13.07
N SER A 513 -15.10 -8.73 12.80
CA SER A 513 -15.69 -10.05 12.98
C SER A 513 -15.26 -11.00 11.85
N SER A 514 -15.24 -12.30 12.13
CA SER A 514 -15.21 -13.36 11.12
C SER A 514 -16.47 -13.40 10.27
N ASP A 515 -17.57 -12.78 10.74
CA ASP A 515 -18.84 -12.77 10.04
C ASP A 515 -18.71 -12.03 8.71
N ARG A 516 -19.15 -12.72 7.66
CA ARG A 516 -19.25 -12.17 6.32
C ARG A 516 -20.70 -11.90 6.03
N SER A 517 -21.00 -10.72 5.51
CA SER A 517 -22.35 -10.38 5.09
C SER A 517 -22.32 -9.64 3.77
N VAL A 518 -23.34 -9.87 2.97
CA VAL A 518 -23.59 -9.14 1.73
C VAL A 518 -24.82 -8.26 1.91
N GLY A 519 -24.95 -7.21 1.11
CA GLY A 519 -26.10 -6.33 1.14
C GLY A 519 -26.32 -5.60 -0.17
N ILE A 520 -27.52 -5.09 -0.35
CA ILE A 520 -27.88 -4.22 -1.47
C ILE A 520 -28.56 -3.00 -0.86
N THR A 521 -28.12 -1.81 -1.22
CA THR A 521 -28.86 -0.57 -0.92
C THR A 521 -29.27 0.11 -2.20
N VAL A 522 -30.43 0.77 -2.15
CA VAL A 522 -30.97 1.57 -3.24
C VAL A 522 -31.05 3.00 -2.76
N HIS A 523 -30.37 3.89 -3.47
CA HIS A 523 -30.27 5.31 -3.15
C HIS A 523 -31.06 6.14 -4.16
N GLU A 524 -31.65 7.22 -3.65
CA GLU A 524 -32.45 8.14 -4.45
C GLU A 524 -31.60 8.84 -5.51
N THR A 525 -32.08 8.82 -6.75
CA THR A 525 -31.56 9.63 -7.85
C THR A 525 -32.64 10.60 -8.31
N PRO A 526 -32.28 11.85 -8.70
CA PRO A 526 -33.26 12.81 -9.18
C PRO A 526 -34.06 12.24 -10.36
N GLU A 527 -35.34 12.59 -10.45
CA GLU A 527 -36.25 12.20 -11.54
C GLU A 527 -35.94 12.96 -12.85
N ARG A 528 -34.67 12.97 -13.25
CA ARG A 528 -34.13 13.67 -14.42
C ARG A 528 -33.41 12.67 -15.31
N GLY A 529 -33.58 12.81 -16.62
CA GLY A 529 -32.92 11.97 -17.63
C GLY A 529 -31.62 12.56 -18.17
N LYS A 530 -30.92 11.79 -19.00
CA LYS A 530 -29.70 12.20 -19.71
C LYS A 530 -29.83 13.57 -20.39
N SER A 531 -30.94 13.82 -21.08
CA SER A 531 -31.19 15.09 -21.79
C SER A 531 -31.14 16.32 -20.87
N HIS A 532 -31.67 16.21 -19.65
CA HIS A 532 -31.63 17.31 -18.68
C HIS A 532 -30.18 17.61 -18.28
N TYR A 533 -29.40 16.59 -17.94
CA TYR A 533 -28.01 16.78 -17.53
C TYR A 533 -27.11 17.25 -18.67
N LEU A 534 -27.44 16.87 -19.92
CA LEU A 534 -26.78 17.40 -21.10
C LEU A 534 -26.98 18.91 -21.26
N GLU A 535 -28.06 19.50 -20.75
CA GLU A 535 -28.33 20.95 -20.82
C GLU A 535 -27.90 21.71 -19.55
N GLU A 536 -27.70 20.99 -18.45
CA GLU A 536 -27.34 21.57 -17.16
C GLU A 536 -25.98 22.28 -17.22
N THR A 537 -25.86 23.34 -16.42
CA THR A 537 -24.62 24.14 -16.29
C THR A 537 -24.02 24.05 -14.90
N SER A 538 -24.69 23.40 -13.95
CA SER A 538 -24.21 23.23 -12.58
C SER A 538 -24.66 21.89 -11.98
N LEU A 539 -23.75 21.14 -11.38
CA LEU A 539 -24.02 19.88 -10.71
C LEU A 539 -23.27 19.81 -9.38
N THR A 540 -23.85 19.13 -8.39
CA THR A 540 -23.17 18.87 -7.11
C THR A 540 -23.36 17.42 -6.77
N GLU A 541 -22.25 16.70 -6.73
CA GLU A 541 -22.20 15.28 -6.39
C GLU A 541 -21.47 15.06 -5.09
N PHE A 542 -21.93 14.09 -4.32
CA PHE A 542 -21.31 13.75 -3.04
C PHE A 542 -20.49 12.47 -3.19
N LEU A 543 -19.33 12.45 -2.54
CA LEU A 543 -18.60 11.20 -2.34
C LEU A 543 -19.36 10.34 -1.33
N LEU A 544 -19.25 9.03 -1.50
CA LEU A 544 -19.85 8.06 -0.59
C LEU A 544 -19.31 8.28 0.85
N ARG A 545 -20.18 8.09 1.85
CA ARG A 545 -19.82 8.37 3.25
C ARG A 545 -18.64 7.49 3.68
N GLY A 546 -17.55 8.12 4.12
CA GLY A 546 -16.37 7.42 4.60
C GLY A 546 -15.47 6.87 3.49
N PHE A 547 -15.78 7.16 2.23
CA PHE A 547 -15.04 6.68 1.06
C PHE A 547 -14.67 7.83 0.10
N ASP A 548 -13.60 7.61 -0.66
CA ASP A 548 -13.06 8.57 -1.63
C ASP A 548 -13.56 8.30 -3.04
N VAL A 549 -14.83 7.91 -3.17
CA VAL A 549 -15.39 7.40 -4.43
C VAL A 549 -16.77 7.99 -4.66
N LEU A 550 -17.08 8.31 -5.92
CA LEU A 550 -18.40 8.69 -6.40
C LEU A 550 -19.24 7.43 -6.65
N SER A 551 -20.53 7.45 -6.38
CA SER A 551 -21.40 6.38 -6.85
C SER A 551 -21.46 6.35 -8.38
N GLU A 552 -21.79 5.21 -8.98
CA GLU A 552 -21.89 5.11 -10.44
C GLU A 552 -22.95 6.06 -11.01
N ALA A 553 -24.06 6.29 -10.30
CA ALA A 553 -25.06 7.29 -10.69
C ALA A 553 -24.50 8.73 -10.66
N ALA A 554 -23.66 9.07 -9.68
CA ALA A 554 -22.99 10.37 -9.63
C ALA A 554 -21.97 10.53 -10.77
N ARG A 555 -21.20 9.47 -11.07
CA ARG A 555 -20.26 9.44 -12.21
C ARG A 555 -20.98 9.65 -13.53
N GLU A 556 -22.13 8.99 -13.71
CA GLU A 556 -22.97 9.12 -14.90
C GLU A 556 -23.48 10.56 -15.10
N ARG A 557 -23.98 11.21 -14.04
CA ARG A 557 -24.42 12.62 -14.13
C ARG A 557 -23.28 13.58 -14.49
N ILE A 558 -22.10 13.38 -13.90
CA ILE A 558 -20.90 14.17 -14.25
C ILE A 558 -20.52 13.94 -15.73
N THR A 559 -20.57 12.70 -16.19
CA THR A 559 -20.33 12.35 -17.60
C THR A 559 -21.32 13.06 -18.52
N TRP A 560 -22.63 12.97 -18.25
CA TRP A 560 -23.65 13.62 -19.07
C TRP A 560 -23.51 15.14 -19.12
N LEU A 561 -23.26 15.80 -17.98
CA LEU A 561 -22.99 17.24 -17.99
C LEU A 561 -21.73 17.58 -18.80
N SER A 562 -20.67 16.78 -18.67
CA SER A 562 -19.41 16.98 -19.40
C SER A 562 -19.59 16.80 -20.91
N MET A 563 -20.37 15.81 -21.34
CA MET A 563 -20.77 15.64 -22.75
C MET A 563 -21.54 16.86 -23.25
N GLY A 564 -22.49 17.35 -22.45
CA GLY A 564 -23.29 18.54 -22.72
C GLY A 564 -22.45 19.79 -22.93
N PHE A 565 -21.45 19.99 -22.06
CA PHE A 565 -20.47 21.07 -22.19
C PHE A 565 -19.73 21.02 -23.53
N ILE A 566 -19.27 19.85 -23.99
CA ILE A 566 -18.58 19.73 -25.27
C ILE A 566 -19.52 20.02 -26.44
N ARG A 567 -20.74 19.46 -26.43
CA ARG A 567 -21.74 19.71 -27.47
C ARG A 567 -22.03 21.21 -27.66
N ARG A 568 -22.16 21.95 -26.57
CA ARG A 568 -22.43 23.40 -26.60
C ARG A 568 -21.21 24.23 -26.92
N ARG A 569 -19.99 23.71 -26.75
CA ARG A 569 -18.76 24.51 -26.86
C ARG A 569 -18.53 25.10 -28.24
N GLU A 570 -18.99 24.43 -29.29
CA GLU A 570 -18.83 24.89 -30.67
C GLU A 570 -19.80 26.04 -31.05
N HIS A 571 -20.87 26.23 -30.29
CA HIS A 571 -21.95 27.16 -30.65
C HIS A 571 -22.25 28.24 -29.59
N GLU A 572 -22.18 27.90 -28.30
CA GLU A 572 -22.64 28.76 -27.18
C GLU A 572 -21.58 28.94 -26.09
N ASP A 573 -20.78 27.89 -25.83
CA ASP A 573 -19.88 27.82 -24.66
C ASP A 573 -18.40 28.03 -25.02
N GLY A 574 -18.06 28.49 -26.24
CA GLY A 574 -16.67 28.63 -26.71
C GLY A 574 -15.75 29.53 -25.84
N ASN A 575 -16.36 30.46 -25.09
CA ASN A 575 -15.68 31.33 -24.11
C ASN A 575 -15.91 30.94 -22.65
N LYS A 576 -16.59 29.81 -22.39
CA LYS A 576 -16.78 29.25 -21.07
C LYS A 576 -15.76 28.14 -20.78
N ILE A 577 -15.65 27.77 -19.52
CA ILE A 577 -14.84 26.65 -19.04
C ILE A 577 -15.66 25.81 -18.07
N LEU A 578 -15.28 24.54 -17.95
CA LEU A 578 -15.79 23.65 -16.93
C LEU A 578 -14.96 23.84 -15.65
N SER A 579 -15.55 24.46 -14.64
CA SER A 579 -14.97 24.61 -13.31
C SER A 579 -15.42 23.44 -12.43
N ILE A 580 -14.46 22.69 -11.91
CA ILE A 580 -14.71 21.56 -11.01
C ILE A 580 -14.08 21.91 -9.66
N ALA A 581 -14.92 22.15 -8.67
CA ALA A 581 -14.52 22.39 -7.29
C ALA A 581 -14.70 21.11 -6.48
N MET A 582 -13.67 20.68 -5.78
CA MET A 582 -13.72 19.47 -4.97
C MET A 582 -13.40 19.84 -3.53
N THR A 583 -14.22 19.41 -2.58
CA THR A 583 -13.87 19.56 -1.16
C THR A 583 -13.06 18.35 -0.71
N ARG A 584 -11.99 18.56 0.04
CA ARG A 584 -11.19 17.50 0.66
C ARG A 584 -11.62 17.29 2.11
N SER A 585 -11.97 16.05 2.47
CA SER A 585 -11.95 15.63 3.88
C SER A 585 -10.52 15.26 4.29
N PRO A 586 -10.11 15.54 5.54
CA PRO A 586 -8.74 15.27 6.01
C PRO A 586 -8.32 13.79 5.92
N ASN A 587 -9.27 12.87 5.80
CA ASN A 587 -9.01 11.44 5.67
C ASN A 587 -9.01 10.94 4.20
N ASN A 588 -9.22 11.85 3.24
CA ASN A 588 -9.47 11.49 1.85
C ASN A 588 -8.21 11.69 0.99
N ASP A 589 -7.95 10.74 0.10
CA ASP A 589 -6.93 10.83 -0.95
C ASP A 589 -7.46 11.68 -2.11
N ALA A 590 -7.26 13.00 -2.00
CA ALA A 590 -7.71 13.94 -3.00
C ALA A 590 -7.10 13.69 -4.39
N ASP A 591 -5.91 13.10 -4.46
CA ASP A 591 -5.24 12.81 -5.74
C ASP A 591 -5.97 11.68 -6.49
N LEU A 592 -6.48 10.67 -5.77
CA LEU A 592 -7.31 9.63 -6.38
C LEU A 592 -8.59 10.21 -6.95
N VAL A 593 -9.36 10.97 -6.16
CA VAL A 593 -10.65 11.50 -6.61
C VAL A 593 -10.45 12.44 -7.79
N MET A 594 -9.42 13.30 -7.76
CA MET A 594 -9.09 14.18 -8.88
C MET A 594 -8.75 13.40 -10.15
N ARG A 595 -8.03 12.28 -10.02
CA ARG A 595 -7.73 11.42 -11.17
C ARG A 595 -8.99 10.81 -11.74
N VAL A 596 -9.84 10.22 -10.90
CA VAL A 596 -11.12 9.63 -11.32
C VAL A 596 -12.01 10.64 -12.04
N VAL A 597 -12.14 11.85 -11.49
CA VAL A 597 -12.94 12.91 -12.12
C VAL A 597 -12.32 13.37 -13.45
N ARG A 598 -10.99 13.49 -13.55
CA ARG A 598 -10.32 13.80 -14.81
C ARG A 598 -10.57 12.74 -15.88
N ASP A 599 -10.41 11.48 -15.52
CA ASP A 599 -10.56 10.36 -16.44
C ASP A 599 -12.01 10.26 -16.93
N LEU A 600 -12.99 10.50 -16.04
CA LEU A 600 -14.41 10.60 -16.39
C LEU A 600 -14.68 11.73 -17.40
N VAL A 601 -14.16 12.92 -17.13
CA VAL A 601 -14.33 14.09 -18.02
C VAL A 601 -13.67 13.85 -19.38
N VAL A 602 -12.49 13.24 -19.41
CA VAL A 602 -11.80 12.91 -20.67
C VAL A 602 -12.59 11.88 -21.47
N ALA A 603 -13.09 10.82 -20.84
CA ALA A 603 -13.91 9.82 -21.50
C ALA A 603 -15.19 10.44 -22.08
N ALA A 604 -15.88 11.28 -21.28
CA ALA A 604 -17.06 12.01 -21.70
C ALA A 604 -16.80 12.93 -22.91
N PHE A 605 -15.63 13.60 -22.93
CA PHE A 605 -15.23 14.45 -24.04
C PHE A 605 -14.90 13.63 -25.29
N ALA A 606 -14.14 12.55 -25.13
CA ALA A 606 -13.77 11.67 -26.24
C ALA A 606 -15.00 11.06 -26.94
N GLU A 607 -16.05 10.74 -26.18
CA GLU A 607 -17.32 10.24 -26.74
C GLU A 607 -18.03 11.26 -27.64
N GLN A 608 -17.74 12.56 -27.49
CA GLN A 608 -18.36 13.63 -28.28
C GLN A 608 -17.48 14.11 -29.45
N LEU A 609 -16.24 13.65 -29.55
CA LEU A 609 -15.30 14.11 -30.57
C LEU A 609 -15.19 13.08 -31.70
N PRO A 610 -15.13 13.52 -32.98
CA PRO A 610 -15.05 12.61 -34.09
C PRO A 610 -13.64 12.04 -34.28
N GLY A 611 -13.56 10.78 -34.72
CA GLY A 611 -12.34 10.18 -35.25
C GLY A 611 -11.40 9.55 -34.21
N PRO A 612 -10.33 8.88 -34.69
CA PRO A 612 -9.43 8.08 -33.85
C PRO A 612 -8.52 8.91 -32.93
N GLU A 613 -8.49 10.25 -33.10
CA GLU A 613 -7.72 11.15 -32.24
C GLU A 613 -8.54 11.77 -31.09
N ALA A 614 -9.81 11.38 -30.94
CA ALA A 614 -10.75 11.93 -29.96
C ALA A 614 -10.20 11.99 -28.53
N GLU A 615 -9.48 10.96 -28.07
CA GLU A 615 -8.88 10.93 -26.72
C GLU A 615 -7.76 11.98 -26.57
N ARG A 616 -6.90 12.13 -27.58
CA ARG A 616 -5.82 13.12 -27.58
C ARG A 616 -6.40 14.54 -27.57
N GLU A 617 -7.43 14.77 -28.37
CA GLU A 617 -8.14 16.04 -28.42
C GLU A 617 -8.86 16.34 -27.10
N ALA A 618 -9.57 15.37 -26.52
CA ALA A 618 -10.18 15.48 -25.19
C ALA A 618 -9.18 15.94 -24.13
N HIS A 619 -7.96 15.37 -24.12
CA HIS A 619 -6.89 15.82 -23.22
C HIS A 619 -6.38 17.24 -23.51
N ALA A 620 -6.38 17.67 -24.76
CA ALA A 620 -6.04 19.05 -25.12
C ALA A 620 -7.12 20.02 -24.64
N ILE A 621 -8.39 19.63 -24.75
CA ILE A 621 -9.54 20.40 -24.27
C ILE A 621 -9.55 20.49 -22.75
N LEU A 622 -9.32 19.38 -22.04
CA LEU A 622 -9.19 19.34 -20.58
C LEU A 622 -8.18 20.37 -20.09
N ARG A 623 -6.99 20.44 -20.72
CA ARG A 623 -5.92 21.39 -20.33
C ARG A 623 -6.29 22.86 -20.56
N LYS A 624 -7.06 23.15 -21.61
CA LYS A 624 -7.39 24.53 -22.02
C LYS A 624 -8.69 25.06 -21.39
N SER A 625 -9.65 24.19 -21.14
CA SER A 625 -11.05 24.56 -20.88
C SER A 625 -11.65 23.92 -19.64
N VAL A 626 -10.87 23.16 -18.86
CA VAL A 626 -11.31 22.61 -17.58
C VAL A 626 -10.38 23.10 -16.48
N ARG A 627 -10.96 23.56 -15.37
CA ARG A 627 -10.23 23.95 -14.16
C ARG A 627 -10.70 23.11 -13.01
N ILE A 628 -9.77 22.41 -12.36
CA ILE A 628 -10.06 21.58 -11.19
C ILE A 628 -9.38 22.23 -9.99
N THR A 629 -10.16 22.58 -8.98
CA THR A 629 -9.69 23.24 -7.76
C THR A 629 -10.06 22.41 -6.54
N LEU A 630 -9.09 22.20 -5.66
CA LEU A 630 -9.28 21.47 -4.42
C LEU A 630 -9.40 22.45 -3.26
N TYR A 631 -10.49 22.36 -2.51
CA TYR A 631 -10.81 23.19 -1.37
C TYR A 631 -10.76 22.39 -0.08
N ARG A 632 -10.46 23.05 1.03
CA ARG A 632 -10.58 22.46 2.35
C ARG A 632 -12.06 22.39 2.76
N ALA A 633 -12.54 21.21 3.18
CA ALA A 633 -13.83 21.10 3.84
C ALA A 633 -13.74 21.69 5.27
N GLY A 634 -14.66 22.59 5.64
CA GLY A 634 -14.82 23.04 7.04
C GLY A 634 -14.97 21.88 8.01
N GLN A 635 -14.33 21.97 9.17
CA GLN A 635 -14.47 20.96 10.22
C GLN A 635 -15.96 20.79 10.58
N GLY A 636 -16.48 19.58 10.37
CA GLY A 636 -17.77 19.13 10.92
C GLY A 636 -19.03 19.41 10.10
N GLU A 637 -19.03 20.34 9.14
CA GLU A 637 -20.29 20.77 8.47
C GLU A 637 -20.40 20.43 6.97
N TYR A 638 -19.30 20.13 6.27
CA TYR A 638 -19.34 19.94 4.82
C TYR A 638 -19.19 18.47 4.44
N SER A 639 -20.14 17.97 3.66
CA SER A 639 -19.99 16.66 3.02
C SER A 639 -18.94 16.77 1.93
N THR A 640 -18.15 15.70 1.75
CA THR A 640 -17.16 15.68 0.66
C THR A 640 -17.91 15.63 -0.67
N ALA A 641 -17.72 16.66 -1.50
CA ALA A 641 -18.46 16.87 -2.73
C ALA A 641 -17.55 17.26 -3.91
N VAL A 642 -18.05 16.98 -5.12
CA VAL A 642 -17.58 17.43 -6.42
C VAL A 642 -18.66 18.36 -6.98
N LEU A 643 -18.33 19.64 -7.09
CA LEU A 643 -19.18 20.66 -7.70
C LEU A 643 -18.65 20.93 -9.10
N VAL A 644 -19.51 20.85 -10.10
CA VAL A 644 -19.16 21.05 -11.51
C VAL A 644 -20.00 22.20 -12.04
N ASP A 645 -19.37 23.26 -12.54
CA ASP A 645 -20.04 24.44 -13.06
C ASP A 645 -19.46 24.86 -14.42
N VAL A 646 -20.31 25.29 -15.35
CA VAL A 646 -19.92 25.89 -16.62
C VAL A 646 -19.93 27.41 -16.47
N VAL A 647 -18.76 28.04 -16.47
CA VAL A 647 -18.58 29.46 -16.11
C VAL A 647 -17.82 30.23 -17.19
N GLY A 648 -18.04 31.54 -17.28
CA GLY A 648 -17.30 32.37 -18.23
C GLY A 648 -15.80 32.45 -17.89
N LYS A 649 -14.91 32.48 -18.90
CA LYS A 649 -13.46 32.65 -18.67
C LYS A 649 -13.10 33.88 -17.80
N GLY A 650 -13.92 34.94 -17.87
CA GLY A 650 -13.77 36.16 -17.08
C GLY A 650 -14.15 36.03 -15.61
N GLU A 651 -15.18 35.25 -15.29
CA GLU A 651 -15.71 35.07 -13.91
C GLU A 651 -14.74 34.29 -13.02
N VAL A 652 -13.95 33.38 -13.58
CA VAL A 652 -12.93 32.67 -12.80
C VAL A 652 -11.74 33.57 -12.44
N SER A 653 -11.64 34.73 -13.08
CA SER A 653 -10.61 35.73 -12.77
C SER A 653 -11.02 36.64 -11.61
N SER A 654 -12.33 36.89 -11.40
CA SER A 654 -12.84 37.64 -10.24
C SER A 654 -12.78 36.80 -8.97
N VAL A 655 -13.17 35.51 -9.03
CA VAL A 655 -13.02 34.57 -7.90
C VAL A 655 -11.57 34.50 -7.42
N ARG A 656 -10.59 34.45 -8.33
CA ARG A 656 -9.15 34.51 -7.97
C ARG A 656 -8.70 35.82 -7.34
N ARG A 657 -9.31 36.95 -7.69
CA ARG A 657 -8.98 38.25 -7.06
C ARG A 657 -9.52 38.29 -5.65
N GLU A 658 -10.72 37.77 -5.44
CA GLU A 658 -11.35 37.65 -4.13
C GLU A 658 -10.61 36.64 -3.23
N GLU A 659 -10.24 35.46 -3.76
CA GLU A 659 -9.40 34.47 -3.06
C GLU A 659 -8.04 35.04 -2.64
N ARG A 660 -7.37 35.82 -3.52
CA ARG A 660 -6.11 36.48 -3.17
C ARG A 660 -6.31 37.55 -2.10
N ALA A 661 -7.43 38.26 -2.13
CA ALA A 661 -7.77 39.25 -1.12
C ALA A 661 -8.05 38.60 0.24
N GLU A 662 -8.79 37.49 0.27
CA GLU A 662 -9.06 36.72 1.49
C GLU A 662 -7.80 36.04 2.05
N GLN A 663 -6.94 35.48 1.21
CA GLN A 663 -5.63 34.95 1.63
C GLN A 663 -4.74 36.05 2.21
N ALA A 664 -4.71 37.24 1.60
CA ALA A 664 -3.96 38.38 2.12
C ALA A 664 -4.53 38.85 3.48
N LEU A 665 -5.85 38.83 3.64
CA LEU A 665 -6.53 39.19 4.90
C LEU A 665 -6.22 38.17 6.01
N SER A 666 -6.32 36.87 5.70
CA SER A 666 -6.03 35.77 6.63
C SER A 666 -4.56 35.78 7.07
N THR A 667 -3.62 36.01 6.12
CA THR A 667 -2.19 36.15 6.42
C THR A 667 -1.91 37.36 7.32
N ARG A 668 -2.59 38.50 7.09
CA ARG A 668 -2.49 39.68 7.96
C ARG A 668 -3.04 39.42 9.37
N MET A 669 -4.14 38.69 9.50
CA MET A 669 -4.71 38.33 10.79
C MET A 669 -3.80 37.37 11.56
N ALA A 670 -3.26 36.34 10.90
CA ALA A 670 -2.30 35.41 11.49
C ALA A 670 -1.01 36.12 11.94
N SER A 671 -0.51 37.05 11.12
CA SER A 671 0.65 37.89 11.48
C SER A 671 0.36 38.80 12.68
N ARG A 672 -0.83 39.42 12.76
CA ARG A 672 -1.24 40.21 13.93
C ARG A 672 -1.37 39.36 15.20
N ALA A 673 -1.93 38.16 15.11
CA ALA A 673 -2.03 37.25 16.25
C ALA A 673 -0.65 36.79 16.75
N ALA A 674 0.27 36.50 15.83
CA ALA A 674 1.66 36.15 16.17
C ALA A 674 2.40 37.33 16.82
N SER A 675 2.21 38.56 16.33
CA SER A 675 2.80 39.76 16.94
C SER A 675 2.21 40.09 18.32
N ALA A 676 0.92 39.85 18.55
CA ALA A 676 0.30 40.03 19.85
C ALA A 676 0.80 39.02 20.90
N LEU A 677 1.13 37.79 20.48
CA LEU A 677 1.73 36.77 21.35
C LEU A 677 3.20 37.07 21.68
N ALA A 678 3.94 37.68 20.75
CA ALA A 678 5.34 38.06 20.97
C ALA A 678 5.50 39.35 21.82
N GLY A 679 4.48 40.20 21.89
CA GLY A 679 4.52 41.48 22.63
C GLY A 679 4.27 41.38 24.14
N ASN A 680 4.06 40.18 24.69
CA ASN A 680 3.64 39.98 26.09
C ASN A 680 4.79 39.53 27.03
N GLU A 681 6.05 39.53 26.58
CA GLU A 681 7.24 39.16 27.38
C GLU A 681 8.07 40.37 27.88
N SER A 682 7.50 41.57 27.95
CA SER A 682 8.22 42.76 28.41
C SER A 682 7.41 43.62 29.38
N ALA A 683 6.99 43.02 30.50
CA ALA A 683 6.62 43.79 31.68
C ALA A 683 7.75 43.66 32.72
N PRO A 684 8.42 44.75 33.11
CA PRO A 684 9.43 44.72 34.17
C PRO A 684 8.75 44.52 35.53
N ASP A 685 9.32 43.64 36.35
CA ASP A 685 8.86 43.36 37.71
C ASP A 685 8.78 44.65 38.56
N PRO A 686 7.71 44.83 39.36
CA PRO A 686 7.68 45.89 40.34
C PRO A 686 8.60 45.53 41.51
N VAL A 687 9.63 46.34 41.69
CA VAL A 687 10.46 46.38 42.90
C VAL A 687 9.55 46.53 44.14
N SER A 688 9.75 45.70 45.15
CA SER A 688 9.22 45.92 46.49
C SER A 688 10.25 45.49 47.54
N ASN A 689 10.36 46.35 48.57
CA ASN A 689 11.16 46.22 49.79
C ASN A 689 10.95 44.92 50.55
#